data_AF-A0AA42XIB3-F1
#
_entry.id   AF-A0AA42XIB3-F1
#
_cell.length_a   1.000
_cell.length_b   1.000
_cell.length_c   1.000
_cell.angle_alpha   90.00
_cell.angle_beta   90.00
_cell.angle_gamma   90.00
#
_symmetry.space_group_name_H-M   'P 1'
#
loop_
_entity.id
_entity.type
_entity.pdbx_description
1 polymer ?
#
loop_
_entity_poly.entity_id
_entity_poly.type
_entity_poly.pdbx_seq_one_letter_code
_entity_poly.pdbx_strand_id
1 'polypeptide(L)'
;LYDFIDRNSLDTAQVHISELVNLITNELEQDLILNLEGKKSNLHASILIKQFPWYKLVIEDNVERLLSISKRHKTDWSSALLWRNDSQYKAKGAISCYFQILMMVANHDSCQHLSKLHKRNISIVDHLGFGTNERDGLFQTIGVNTYDLWPDFCVYINKIDDSDFEGFLDSNDEILTNSQLFQLMEACIHPSRKVLIKSAITKLAIDNIDKSSLNVLEKTFVSAYRASEFDLALTVLNQASHELNEGRFKEQHHHLFAEKRQLIKCYRYKLDVTLLAVNQDEYDPDFQSHINDIPIPFTYNEKNHYNECEHFRRYYLAYYLIDKDTNKSIRILGRLVEDTNNPEHILMLLHAYLANHHEASNITLIRKALSEVKQSAKEQWSDIPSYPLPWISGVLHAYLTINDISSMRETWKLLSSAQKFLPQLLTPYCELLLKHKLVKEADIAFSAYIRFLGQYEALSDELAKINDYIMNALAKESSATQYIDRFAEKNQRSPKQLANSFKLINGSNVETYVKITNNSTVEEYLVETVSSVSKELLSRSKNIYIPVKDEESSSGYSSKPANEDRINQWFCSLFNMREKSSPLHISDQSQIGSSSSGKSYGEVDGVIVDNNQSRRIALFEAFRLLKWGTTEIDDHMDKLAGYDQEGFNMIFVVVYAFDKDFVTLLDKYKNHIKQRQHKGFAKVNGYVLETVNGEDSDTFWMGKEELQRGNITVSIYHVVINFYCEKSIEP
;
A
#
# COMPACT_ATOMS: atom_id res chain seq x y z
N LEU A 1 22.43 -17.75 2.23
CA LEU A 1 21.07 -17.77 2.80
C LEU A 1 20.32 -16.46 2.50
N TYR A 2 20.90 -15.29 2.82
CA TYR A 2 20.42 -13.97 2.37
C TYR A 2 20.17 -13.94 0.85
N ASP A 3 21.19 -14.30 0.06
CA ASP A 3 21.08 -14.40 -1.41
C ASP A 3 20.08 -15.45 -1.92
N PHE A 4 19.72 -16.44 -1.09
CA PHE A 4 18.77 -17.49 -1.45
C PHE A 4 17.32 -17.03 -1.25
N ILE A 5 17.05 -16.26 -0.19
CA ILE A 5 15.74 -15.65 0.09
C ILE A 5 15.49 -14.47 -0.87
N ASP A 6 16.53 -13.78 -1.32
CA ASP A 6 16.38 -12.62 -2.20
C ASP A 6 16.17 -13.00 -3.68
N ARG A 7 16.61 -14.19 -4.11
CA ARG A 7 16.58 -14.64 -5.52
C ARG A 7 15.44 -15.59 -5.89
N ASN A 8 14.71 -16.16 -4.93
CA ASN A 8 13.69 -17.19 -5.19
C ASN A 8 12.26 -16.68 -4.88
N SER A 9 11.28 -17.12 -5.66
CA SER A 9 9.85 -16.82 -5.47
C SER A 9 9.31 -17.42 -4.18
N LEU A 10 8.43 -16.68 -3.49
CA LEU A 10 7.85 -17.00 -2.18
C LEU A 10 7.22 -18.40 -2.07
N ASP A 11 6.60 -18.90 -3.14
CA ASP A 11 5.82 -20.15 -3.13
C ASP A 11 6.65 -21.43 -2.94
N THR A 12 7.95 -21.43 -3.26
CA THR A 12 8.83 -22.61 -3.08
C THR A 12 9.57 -22.63 -1.73
N ALA A 13 9.46 -21.59 -0.91
CA ALA A 13 10.28 -21.40 0.30
C ALA A 13 9.49 -21.39 1.63
N GLN A 14 8.17 -21.49 1.60
CA GLN A 14 7.30 -21.21 2.75
C GLN A 14 7.58 -22.08 4.00
N VAL A 15 7.82 -23.39 3.81
CA VAL A 15 8.18 -24.30 4.93
C VAL A 15 9.53 -23.93 5.56
N HIS A 16 10.53 -23.61 4.72
CA HIS A 16 11.87 -23.27 5.18
C HIS A 16 11.91 -21.89 5.85
N ILE A 17 11.07 -20.96 5.41
CA ILE A 17 10.88 -19.65 6.04
C ILE A 17 10.28 -19.82 7.44
N SER A 18 9.23 -20.63 7.59
CA SER A 18 8.60 -20.87 8.91
C SER A 18 9.52 -21.58 9.91
N GLU A 19 10.31 -22.57 9.47
CA GLU A 19 11.34 -23.20 10.33
C GLU A 19 12.42 -22.20 10.76
N LEU A 20 12.89 -21.37 9.83
CA LEU A 20 13.88 -20.34 10.10
C LEU A 20 13.36 -19.28 11.08
N VAL A 21 12.11 -18.83 10.90
CA VAL A 21 11.46 -17.89 11.83
C VAL A 21 11.34 -18.49 13.22
N ASN A 22 10.91 -19.75 13.32
CA ASN A 22 10.83 -20.45 14.60
C ASN A 22 12.20 -20.52 15.27
N LEU A 23 13.26 -20.86 14.54
CA LEU A 23 14.63 -20.85 15.06
C LEU A 23 15.05 -19.47 15.56
N ILE A 24 14.91 -18.43 14.73
CA ILE A 24 15.31 -17.05 15.07
C ILE A 24 14.51 -16.53 16.27
N THR A 25 13.20 -16.77 16.30
CA THR A 25 12.34 -16.30 17.41
C THR A 25 12.57 -17.10 18.69
N ASN A 26 12.88 -18.39 18.62
CA ASN A 26 13.30 -19.20 19.77
C ASN A 26 14.61 -18.67 20.36
N GLU A 27 15.63 -18.43 19.52
CA GLU A 27 16.91 -17.87 19.96
C GLU A 27 16.73 -16.47 20.56
N LEU A 28 15.88 -15.63 19.95
CA LEU A 28 15.55 -14.31 20.49
C LEU A 28 14.85 -14.40 21.85
N GLU A 29 13.89 -15.31 22.03
CA GLU A 29 13.18 -15.54 23.30
C GLU A 29 14.13 -16.05 24.39
N GLN A 30 14.99 -17.02 24.06
CA GLN A 30 16.00 -17.55 24.99
C GLN A 30 17.00 -16.48 25.40
N ASP A 31 17.49 -15.69 24.45
CA ASP A 31 18.43 -14.62 24.74
C ASP A 31 17.78 -13.53 25.58
N LEU A 32 16.51 -13.21 25.34
CA LEU A 32 15.77 -12.28 26.16
C LEU A 32 15.66 -12.78 27.60
N ILE A 33 15.28 -14.05 27.81
CA ILE A 33 15.22 -14.69 29.15
C ILE A 33 16.59 -14.61 29.85
N LEU A 34 17.67 -14.99 29.17
CA LEU A 34 19.02 -14.96 29.76
C LEU A 34 19.47 -13.54 30.13
N ASN A 35 19.05 -12.52 29.39
CA ASN A 35 19.35 -11.12 29.74
C ASN A 35 18.50 -10.64 30.93
N LEU A 36 17.22 -11.04 31.02
CA LEU A 36 16.38 -10.77 32.20
C LEU A 36 16.99 -11.37 33.46
N GLU A 37 17.54 -12.58 33.38
CA GLU A 37 18.23 -13.28 34.49
C GLU A 37 19.68 -12.78 34.72
N GLY A 38 20.18 -11.84 33.92
CA GLY A 38 21.54 -11.29 34.02
C GLY A 38 22.66 -12.21 33.53
N LYS A 39 22.34 -13.34 32.90
CA LYS A 39 23.26 -14.42 32.49
C LYS A 39 23.92 -14.22 31.11
N LYS A 40 23.43 -13.30 30.26
CA LYS A 40 23.98 -12.99 28.92
C LYS A 40 24.08 -11.47 28.70
N SER A 41 24.92 -11.01 27.77
CA SER A 41 25.14 -9.57 27.50
C SER A 41 25.27 -9.16 26.01
N ASN A 42 25.04 -10.07 25.07
CA ASN A 42 25.51 -9.88 23.68
C ASN A 42 24.40 -9.54 22.66
N LEU A 43 23.19 -9.19 23.12
CA LEU A 43 22.07 -8.86 22.22
C LEU A 43 22.24 -7.42 21.72
N HIS A 44 22.63 -7.26 20.45
CA HIS A 44 22.77 -5.95 19.82
C HIS A 44 21.81 -5.82 18.62
N ALA A 45 20.82 -4.94 18.76
CA ALA A 45 19.72 -4.82 17.81
C ALA A 45 20.17 -4.48 16.39
N SER A 46 21.13 -3.56 16.23
CA SER A 46 21.61 -3.15 14.92
C SER A 46 22.26 -4.27 14.10
N ILE A 47 22.77 -5.31 14.77
CA ILE A 47 23.36 -6.49 14.11
C ILE A 47 22.24 -7.42 13.65
N LEU A 48 21.31 -7.76 14.54
CA LEU A 48 20.15 -8.61 14.25
C LEU A 48 19.20 -8.01 13.20
N ILE A 49 18.95 -6.70 13.28
CA ILE A 49 18.13 -5.95 12.33
C ILE A 49 18.73 -5.99 10.92
N LYS A 50 20.06 -5.81 10.81
CA LYS A 50 20.75 -5.82 9.50
C LYS A 50 20.94 -7.21 8.92
N GLN A 51 21.03 -8.24 9.76
CA GLN A 51 21.31 -9.62 9.32
C GLN A 51 20.12 -10.30 8.64
N PHE A 52 18.88 -9.87 8.92
CA PHE A 52 17.69 -10.57 8.47
C PHE A 52 16.70 -9.62 7.76
N PRO A 53 16.10 -10.03 6.64
CA PRO A 53 15.02 -9.28 6.01
C PRO A 53 13.70 -9.53 6.78
N TRP A 54 13.58 -8.99 7.99
CA TRP A 54 12.49 -9.31 8.93
C TRP A 54 11.09 -9.21 8.30
N TYR A 55 10.83 -8.22 7.46
CA TYR A 55 9.54 -8.09 6.77
C TYR A 55 9.23 -9.25 5.81
N LYS A 56 10.24 -9.90 5.21
CA LYS A 56 10.09 -11.11 4.37
C LYS A 56 9.96 -12.39 5.19
N LEU A 57 10.42 -12.36 6.44
CA LEU A 57 10.39 -13.53 7.33
C LEU A 57 9.06 -13.65 8.05
N VAL A 58 8.39 -12.54 8.36
CA VAL A 58 7.16 -12.55 9.15
C VAL A 58 5.91 -12.53 8.26
N ILE A 59 5.68 -13.63 7.52
CA ILE A 59 4.49 -13.86 6.65
C ILE A 59 3.51 -14.81 7.35
N GLU A 60 2.20 -14.59 7.20
CA GLU A 60 1.13 -15.42 7.79
C GLU A 60 1.26 -15.61 9.32
N ASP A 61 1.16 -16.85 9.82
CA ASP A 61 1.12 -17.18 11.27
C ASP A 61 2.41 -16.83 12.04
N ASN A 62 3.49 -16.52 11.32
CA ASN A 62 4.78 -16.16 11.91
C ASN A 62 4.74 -14.86 12.73
N VAL A 63 3.79 -13.94 12.45
CA VAL A 63 3.60 -12.73 13.28
C VAL A 63 3.16 -13.10 14.69
N GLU A 64 2.27 -14.09 14.84
CA GLU A 64 1.77 -14.49 16.16
C GLU A 64 2.89 -15.11 17.01
N ARG A 65 3.84 -15.81 16.39
CA ARG A 65 5.02 -16.32 17.10
C ARG A 65 5.87 -15.18 17.66
N LEU A 66 6.17 -14.16 16.86
CA LEU A 66 6.92 -12.99 17.32
C LEU A 66 6.17 -12.23 18.43
N LEU A 67 4.86 -12.05 18.30
CA LEU A 67 4.01 -11.42 19.32
C LEU A 67 3.93 -12.23 20.62
N SER A 68 4.01 -13.56 20.54
CA SER A 68 3.89 -14.45 21.70
C SER A 68 4.96 -14.20 22.77
N ILE A 69 6.17 -13.82 22.37
CA ILE A 69 7.30 -13.51 23.28
C ILE A 69 6.87 -12.44 24.28
N SER A 70 6.36 -11.32 23.78
CA SER A 70 5.94 -10.22 24.64
C SER A 70 4.65 -10.51 25.42
N LYS A 71 3.72 -11.31 24.88
CA LYS A 71 2.50 -11.70 25.60
C LYS A 71 2.81 -12.56 26.83
N ARG A 72 3.76 -13.49 26.72
CA ARG A 72 4.15 -14.42 27.79
C ARG A 72 4.90 -13.74 28.94
N HIS A 73 5.69 -12.72 28.64
CA HIS A 73 6.61 -12.10 29.60
C HIS A 73 6.22 -10.68 30.05
N LYS A 74 4.96 -10.26 29.84
CA LYS A 74 4.51 -8.88 30.10
C LYS A 74 4.80 -8.41 31.55
N THR A 75 4.59 -9.28 32.54
CA THR A 75 4.84 -8.99 33.96
C THR A 75 6.32 -9.05 34.32
N ASP A 76 7.06 -9.96 33.69
CA ASP A 76 8.48 -10.20 33.97
C ASP A 76 9.33 -8.99 33.59
N TRP A 77 8.95 -8.30 32.50
CA TRP A 77 9.68 -7.15 31.98
C TRP A 77 9.64 -5.94 32.93
N SER A 78 8.47 -5.63 33.50
CA SER A 78 8.36 -4.49 34.42
C SER A 78 9.18 -4.72 35.69
N SER A 79 9.19 -5.95 36.21
CA SER A 79 9.99 -6.33 37.38
C SER A 79 11.49 -6.29 37.07
N ALA A 80 11.88 -6.73 35.87
CA ALA A 80 13.28 -6.72 35.45
C ALA A 80 13.84 -5.29 35.27
N LEU A 81 12.97 -4.31 34.99
CA LEU A 81 13.35 -2.91 34.84
C LEU A 81 13.38 -2.12 36.17
N LEU A 82 13.11 -2.74 37.32
CA LEU A 82 13.20 -2.06 38.62
C LEU A 82 14.64 -1.63 38.94
N TRP A 83 14.81 -0.46 39.56
CA TRP A 83 16.13 0.05 39.96
C TRP A 83 16.87 -0.85 40.96
N ARG A 84 16.13 -1.70 41.67
CA ARG A 84 16.68 -2.67 42.63
C ARG A 84 17.22 -3.94 41.97
N ASN A 85 17.02 -4.10 40.66
CA ASN A 85 17.48 -5.28 39.94
C ASN A 85 18.88 -5.05 39.34
N ASP A 86 19.85 -5.87 39.76
CA ASP A 86 21.24 -5.79 39.26
C ASP A 86 21.36 -6.10 37.75
N SER A 87 20.39 -6.82 37.16
CA SER A 87 20.38 -7.12 35.71
C SER A 87 19.64 -6.09 34.86
N GLN A 88 19.12 -5.01 35.45
CA GLN A 88 18.24 -4.03 34.79
C GLN A 88 18.75 -3.51 33.44
N TYR A 89 20.03 -3.12 33.35
CA TYR A 89 20.61 -2.59 32.11
C TYR A 89 20.64 -3.64 30.98
N LYS A 90 20.91 -4.91 31.31
CA LYS A 90 20.90 -6.01 30.34
C LYS A 90 19.48 -6.33 29.89
N ALA A 91 18.54 -6.37 30.84
CA ALA A 91 17.11 -6.53 30.57
C ALA A 91 16.59 -5.45 29.62
N LYS A 92 16.91 -4.18 29.92
CA LYS A 92 16.56 -3.03 29.09
C LYS A 92 17.09 -3.16 27.67
N GLY A 93 18.38 -3.49 27.50
CA GLY A 93 18.98 -3.69 26.17
C GLY A 93 18.26 -4.76 25.35
N ALA A 94 17.91 -5.89 25.98
CA ALA A 94 17.20 -6.98 25.31
C ALA A 94 15.75 -6.60 24.94
N ILE A 95 15.02 -5.93 25.83
CA ILE A 95 13.65 -5.48 25.56
C ILE A 95 13.65 -4.42 24.45
N SER A 96 14.58 -3.46 24.48
CA SER A 96 14.74 -2.45 23.43
C SER A 96 15.02 -3.10 22.07
N CYS A 97 15.91 -4.12 22.02
CA CYS A 97 16.19 -4.86 20.79
C CYS A 97 14.93 -5.53 20.21
N TYR A 98 14.16 -6.23 21.05
CA TYR A 98 12.91 -6.84 20.63
C TYR A 98 11.90 -5.80 20.13
N PHE A 99 11.78 -4.67 20.84
CA PHE A 99 10.87 -3.59 20.47
C PHE A 99 11.24 -2.96 19.12
N GLN A 100 12.52 -2.78 18.83
CA GLN A 100 12.99 -2.30 17.52
C GLN A 100 12.64 -3.26 16.38
N ILE A 101 12.76 -4.58 16.60
CA ILE A 101 12.34 -5.58 15.62
C ILE A 101 10.84 -5.47 15.36
N LEU A 102 10.03 -5.34 16.41
CA LEU A 102 8.58 -5.18 16.25
C LEU A 102 8.22 -3.90 15.48
N MET A 103 8.84 -2.76 15.80
CA MET A 103 8.62 -1.51 15.05
C MET A 103 9.03 -1.65 13.59
N MET A 104 10.16 -2.30 13.31
CA MET A 104 10.63 -2.50 11.94
C MET A 104 9.69 -3.40 11.10
N VAL A 105 9.21 -4.50 11.67
CA VAL A 105 8.23 -5.38 11.01
C VAL A 105 6.92 -4.62 10.76
N ALA A 106 6.46 -3.85 11.74
CA ALA A 106 5.24 -3.04 11.65
C ALA A 106 5.37 -1.83 10.71
N ASN A 107 6.59 -1.43 10.33
CA ASN A 107 6.83 -0.32 9.41
C ASN A 107 6.74 -0.74 7.93
N HIS A 108 6.59 -2.04 7.64
CA HIS A 108 6.54 -2.54 6.27
C HIS A 108 5.09 -2.67 5.75
N ASP A 109 4.80 -2.01 4.64
CA ASP A 109 3.43 -1.87 4.10
C ASP A 109 2.79 -3.20 3.65
N SER A 110 3.57 -4.28 3.50
CA SER A 110 3.07 -5.61 3.12
C SER A 110 2.64 -6.51 4.29
N CYS A 111 2.74 -6.04 5.54
CA CYS A 111 2.39 -6.85 6.70
C CYS A 111 0.85 -6.98 6.84
N GLN A 112 0.34 -8.21 6.93
CA GLN A 112 -1.11 -8.47 7.03
C GLN A 112 -1.68 -8.25 8.45
N HIS A 113 -0.82 -8.12 9.47
CA HIS A 113 -1.21 -8.04 10.89
C HIS A 113 -0.85 -6.71 11.56
N LEU A 114 -0.75 -5.63 10.78
CA LEU A 114 -0.36 -4.28 11.23
C LEU A 114 -1.10 -3.82 12.48
N SER A 115 -2.44 -3.89 12.51
CA SER A 115 -3.23 -3.44 13.67
C SER A 115 -2.84 -4.16 14.98
N LYS A 116 -2.54 -5.47 14.94
CA LYS A 116 -2.10 -6.22 16.13
C LYS A 116 -0.71 -5.77 16.60
N LEU A 117 0.20 -5.56 15.65
CA LEU A 117 1.56 -5.08 15.94
C LEU A 117 1.53 -3.65 16.50
N HIS A 118 0.76 -2.74 15.89
CA HIS A 118 0.61 -1.37 16.36
C HIS A 118 0.08 -1.31 17.79
N LYS A 119 -1.02 -2.01 18.07
CA LYS A 119 -1.56 -2.11 19.44
C LYS A 119 -0.57 -2.69 20.43
N ARG A 120 0.24 -3.69 20.03
CA ARG A 120 1.25 -4.25 20.92
C ARG A 120 2.38 -3.27 21.18
N ASN A 121 2.87 -2.58 20.15
CA ASN A 121 3.93 -1.58 20.26
C ASN A 121 3.50 -0.43 21.17
N ILE A 122 2.29 0.12 20.99
CA ILE A 122 1.73 1.15 21.88
C ILE A 122 1.61 0.63 23.31
N SER A 123 1.08 -0.59 23.50
CA SER A 123 1.02 -1.19 24.84
C SER A 123 2.38 -1.36 25.50
N ILE A 124 3.47 -1.63 24.75
CA ILE A 124 4.82 -1.69 25.33
C ILE A 124 5.26 -0.30 25.78
N VAL A 125 5.00 0.73 24.98
CA VAL A 125 5.34 2.12 25.30
C VAL A 125 4.60 2.62 26.53
N ASP A 126 3.28 2.47 26.59
CA ASP A 126 2.50 2.93 27.75
C ASP A 126 2.94 2.24 29.05
N HIS A 127 3.36 0.98 28.96
CA HIS A 127 3.69 0.19 30.14
C HIS A 127 5.17 0.24 30.52
N LEU A 128 6.10 0.49 29.60
CA LEU A 128 7.55 0.35 29.84
C LEU A 128 8.38 1.48 29.22
N GLY A 129 7.81 2.29 28.34
CA GLY A 129 8.51 3.35 27.60
C GLY A 129 9.14 4.38 28.53
N PHE A 130 8.38 4.83 29.52
CA PHE A 130 8.78 5.89 30.43
C PHE A 130 9.12 5.37 31.84
N GLY A 131 10.16 5.97 32.43
CA GLY A 131 10.66 5.63 33.76
C GLY A 131 9.73 6.11 34.86
N THR A 132 9.82 5.48 36.03
CA THR A 132 9.14 5.91 37.26
C THR A 132 10.15 5.96 38.39
N ASN A 133 9.69 6.34 39.59
CA ASN A 133 10.54 6.31 40.79
C ASN A 133 11.06 4.90 41.12
N GLU A 134 10.41 3.84 40.63
CA GLU A 134 10.73 2.45 40.96
C GLU A 134 11.44 1.70 39.83
N ARG A 135 11.28 2.16 38.57
CA ARG A 135 11.81 1.48 37.38
C ARG A 135 12.45 2.44 36.38
N ASP A 136 13.38 1.92 35.60
CA ASP A 136 13.94 2.60 34.43
C ASP A 136 13.03 2.42 33.21
N GLY A 137 12.93 3.46 32.38
CA GLY A 137 12.12 3.46 31.16
C GLY A 137 12.94 3.09 29.93
N LEU A 138 12.32 2.48 28.93
CA LEU A 138 13.01 2.13 27.67
C LEU A 138 13.59 3.34 26.93
N PHE A 139 12.95 4.51 27.04
CA PHE A 139 13.39 5.75 26.36
C PHE A 139 14.40 6.58 27.14
N GLN A 140 14.81 6.15 28.33
CA GLN A 140 15.84 6.85 29.10
C GLN A 140 17.23 6.36 28.68
N THR A 141 18.14 7.25 28.29
CA THR A 141 19.55 6.87 28.01
C THR A 141 20.40 7.03 29.27
N ILE A 142 21.15 5.99 29.66
CA ILE A 142 22.06 6.04 30.82
C ILE A 142 23.48 5.69 30.36
N GLY A 143 24.35 6.69 30.31
CA GLY A 143 25.76 6.55 29.92
C GLY A 143 26.09 7.04 28.51
N VAL A 144 27.38 7.31 28.28
CA VAL A 144 27.91 7.81 27.01
C VAL A 144 27.90 6.68 25.98
N ASN A 145 27.40 6.94 24.76
CA ASN A 145 27.25 5.99 23.65
C ASN A 145 26.16 4.92 23.81
N THR A 146 25.17 5.13 24.68
CA THR A 146 23.98 4.26 24.72
C THR A 146 23.01 4.61 23.58
N TYR A 147 22.40 3.59 22.97
CA TYR A 147 21.45 3.74 21.88
C TYR A 147 20.17 4.44 22.37
N ASP A 148 19.76 5.52 21.69
CA ASP A 148 18.52 6.23 21.99
C ASP A 148 17.37 5.69 21.12
N LEU A 149 16.38 5.10 21.77
CA LEU A 149 15.23 4.46 21.14
C LEU A 149 14.10 5.45 20.81
N TRP A 150 14.08 6.61 21.47
CA TRP A 150 12.99 7.57 21.32
C TRP A 150 12.87 8.15 19.90
N PRO A 151 13.96 8.51 19.21
CA PRO A 151 13.90 8.99 17.82
C PRO A 151 13.26 7.97 16.86
N ASP A 152 13.60 6.68 16.99
CA ASP A 152 13.01 5.61 16.17
C ASP A 152 11.50 5.53 16.37
N PHE A 153 11.06 5.62 17.63
CA PHE A 153 9.65 5.59 17.98
C PHE A 153 8.91 6.81 17.41
N CYS A 154 9.51 8.00 17.48
CA CYS A 154 8.94 9.23 16.92
C CYS A 154 8.70 9.11 15.41
N VAL A 155 9.60 8.43 14.67
CA VAL A 155 9.39 8.14 13.24
C VAL A 155 8.28 7.10 13.05
N TYR A 156 8.35 5.99 13.79
CA TYR A 156 7.41 4.87 13.72
C TYR A 156 5.96 5.29 13.99
N ILE A 157 5.72 6.19 14.93
CA ILE A 157 4.38 6.60 15.34
C ILE A 157 3.56 7.26 14.22
N ASN A 158 4.22 7.71 13.14
CA ASN A 158 3.51 8.23 11.97
C ASN A 158 2.73 7.15 11.19
N LYS A 159 2.95 5.87 11.48
CA LYS A 159 2.33 4.72 10.80
C LYS A 159 1.09 4.16 11.51
N ILE A 160 0.85 4.53 12.76
CA ILE A 160 -0.33 4.04 13.51
C ILE A 160 -1.56 4.87 13.14
N ASP A 161 -2.75 4.34 13.39
CA ASP A 161 -4.03 5.02 13.15
C ASP A 161 -4.24 6.20 14.12
N ASP A 162 -5.04 7.20 13.72
CA ASP A 162 -5.24 8.43 14.50
C ASP A 162 -5.78 8.16 15.91
N SER A 163 -6.69 7.19 16.07
CA SER A 163 -7.24 6.84 17.39
C SER A 163 -6.18 6.29 18.35
N ASP A 164 -5.24 5.49 17.83
CA ASP A 164 -4.16 4.92 18.64
C ASP A 164 -3.10 5.99 18.96
N PHE A 165 -2.90 6.96 18.07
CA PHE A 165 -2.03 8.12 18.29
C PHE A 165 -2.57 9.07 19.37
N GLU A 166 -3.86 9.43 19.28
CA GLU A 166 -4.55 10.23 20.29
C GLU A 166 -4.52 9.51 21.65
N GLY A 167 -4.86 8.22 21.68
CA GLY A 167 -4.80 7.41 22.89
C GLY A 167 -3.40 7.35 23.52
N PHE A 168 -2.33 7.31 22.71
CA PHE A 168 -0.96 7.39 23.20
C PHE A 168 -0.65 8.75 23.85
N LEU A 169 -1.03 9.87 23.21
CA LEU A 169 -0.79 11.20 23.77
C LEU A 169 -1.56 11.38 25.08
N ASP A 170 -2.85 10.99 25.10
CA ASP A 170 -3.70 11.11 26.29
C ASP A 170 -3.21 10.24 27.45
N SER A 171 -2.69 9.04 27.17
CA SER A 171 -2.23 8.11 28.21
C SER A 171 -0.89 8.50 28.82
N ASN A 172 -0.13 9.37 28.16
CA ASN A 172 1.24 9.71 28.56
C ASN A 172 1.46 11.23 28.73
N ASP A 173 0.40 12.03 28.74
CA ASP A 173 0.48 13.49 28.78
C ASP A 173 1.18 14.00 30.05
N GLU A 174 0.96 13.39 31.22
CA GLU A 174 1.63 13.79 32.46
C GLU A 174 3.10 13.33 32.56
N ILE A 175 3.51 12.36 31.73
CA ILE A 175 4.83 11.69 31.83
C ILE A 175 5.82 12.25 30.80
N LEU A 176 5.32 12.65 29.63
CA LEU A 176 6.14 13.14 28.52
C LEU A 176 6.84 14.46 28.87
N THR A 177 8.13 14.56 28.56
CA THR A 177 8.87 15.82 28.67
C THR A 177 8.63 16.71 27.46
N ASN A 178 8.75 18.04 27.62
CA ASN A 178 8.67 18.97 26.49
C ASN A 178 9.66 18.62 25.37
N SER A 179 10.90 18.26 25.72
CA SER A 179 11.89 17.80 24.75
C SER A 179 11.41 16.59 23.93
N GLN A 180 10.73 15.63 24.57
CA GLN A 180 10.22 14.45 23.87
C GLN A 180 9.06 14.80 22.95
N LEU A 181 8.13 15.66 23.41
CA LEU A 181 7.04 16.15 22.59
C LEU A 181 7.52 16.97 21.39
N PHE A 182 8.54 17.80 21.56
CA PHE A 182 9.12 18.51 20.43
C PHE A 182 9.79 17.57 19.43
N GLN A 183 10.53 16.56 19.88
CA GLN A 183 11.10 15.55 18.97
C GLN A 183 10.00 14.77 18.25
N LEU A 184 8.90 14.47 18.94
CA LEU A 184 7.71 13.88 18.34
C LEU A 184 7.11 14.82 17.28
N MET A 185 7.01 16.12 17.56
CA MET A 185 6.51 17.12 16.63
C MET A 185 7.42 17.30 15.41
N GLU A 186 8.74 17.29 15.60
CA GLU A 186 9.75 17.35 14.53
C GLU A 186 9.64 16.14 13.61
N ALA A 187 9.48 14.93 14.16
CA ALA A 187 9.33 13.70 13.39
C ALA A 187 7.92 13.49 12.82
N CYS A 188 6.91 14.18 13.36
CA CYS A 188 5.53 14.03 12.92
C CYS A 188 5.38 14.57 11.49
N ILE A 189 4.80 13.77 10.60
CA ILE A 189 4.55 14.18 9.21
C ILE A 189 3.08 14.58 8.97
N HIS A 190 2.17 14.22 9.89
CA HIS A 190 0.73 14.47 9.74
C HIS A 190 0.31 15.83 10.32
N PRO A 191 -0.36 16.72 9.56
CA PRO A 191 -0.73 18.05 10.03
C PRO A 191 -1.63 18.08 11.27
N SER A 192 -2.75 17.32 11.31
CA SER A 192 -3.63 17.29 12.51
C SER A 192 -2.89 16.84 13.77
N ARG A 193 -2.06 15.80 13.68
CA ARG A 193 -1.27 15.30 14.80
C ARG A 193 -0.29 16.32 15.33
N LYS A 194 0.31 17.15 14.46
CA LYS A 194 1.13 18.28 14.93
C LYS A 194 0.34 19.27 15.77
N VAL A 195 -0.92 19.53 15.44
CA VAL A 195 -1.79 20.40 16.25
C VAL A 195 -2.04 19.79 17.63
N LEU A 196 -2.30 18.48 17.70
CA LEU A 196 -2.47 17.76 18.97
C LEU A 196 -1.20 17.80 19.82
N ILE A 197 -0.04 17.51 19.23
CA ILE A 197 1.25 17.57 19.93
C ILE A 197 1.52 19.01 20.41
N LYS A 198 1.25 20.02 19.59
CA LYS A 198 1.42 21.43 19.97
C LYS A 198 0.53 21.80 21.16
N SER A 199 -0.72 21.35 21.17
CA SER A 199 -1.62 21.51 22.32
C SER A 199 -1.05 20.85 23.59
N ALA A 200 -0.52 19.63 23.48
CA ALA A 200 0.13 18.93 24.59
C ALA A 200 1.38 19.69 25.10
N ILE A 201 2.22 20.21 24.19
CA ILE A 201 3.39 21.04 24.53
C ILE A 201 2.95 22.28 25.30
N THR A 202 1.94 23.00 24.82
CA THR A 202 1.45 24.22 25.48
C THR A 202 0.94 23.91 26.89
N LYS A 203 0.22 22.80 27.08
CA LYS A 203 -0.26 22.34 28.39
C LYS A 203 0.91 22.03 29.35
N LEU A 204 1.90 21.24 28.91
CA LEU A 204 3.03 20.79 29.74
C LEU A 204 4.11 21.85 30.00
N ALA A 205 4.32 22.77 29.06
CA ALA A 205 5.30 23.84 29.16
C ALA A 205 5.11 24.68 30.42
N ILE A 206 3.87 24.92 30.83
CA ILE A 206 3.56 25.77 31.98
C ILE A 206 3.86 25.06 33.31
N ASP A 207 3.67 23.74 33.38
CA ASP A 207 3.66 23.02 34.66
C ASP A 207 5.04 22.44 35.09
N ASN A 208 5.96 22.22 34.14
CA ASN A 208 7.18 21.42 34.36
C ASN A 208 8.51 22.16 34.21
N ILE A 209 8.54 23.41 33.74
CA ILE A 209 9.79 24.16 33.52
C ILE A 209 10.60 24.33 34.82
N ASP A 210 9.95 24.73 35.92
CA ASP A 210 10.62 25.05 37.18
C ASP A 210 11.29 23.83 37.85
N LYS A 211 10.78 22.62 37.58
CA LYS A 211 11.26 21.37 38.18
C LYS A 211 12.26 20.63 37.30
N SER A 212 12.43 21.05 36.06
CA SER A 212 13.26 20.38 35.06
C SER A 212 14.76 20.45 35.39
N SER A 213 15.54 19.47 34.91
CA SER A 213 17.01 19.51 34.99
C SER A 213 17.58 20.44 33.92
N LEU A 214 18.81 20.94 34.10
CA LEU A 214 19.48 21.80 33.10
C LEU A 214 19.57 21.14 31.70
N ASN A 215 19.78 19.83 31.64
CA ASN A 215 19.84 19.11 30.37
C ASN A 215 18.47 19.05 29.68
N VAL A 216 17.39 18.89 30.46
CA VAL A 216 16.01 18.91 29.93
C VAL A 216 15.65 20.31 29.46
N LEU A 217 16.01 21.35 30.22
CA LEU A 217 15.79 22.75 29.83
C LEU A 217 16.53 23.08 28.53
N GLU A 218 17.81 22.71 28.41
CA GLU A 218 18.56 22.95 27.18
C GLU A 218 17.96 22.23 25.97
N LYS A 219 17.63 20.93 26.09
CA LYS A 219 16.98 20.21 24.99
C LYS A 219 15.64 20.84 24.61
N THR A 220 14.86 21.25 25.60
CA THR A 220 13.58 21.93 25.38
C THR A 220 13.78 23.27 24.66
N PHE A 221 14.78 24.07 25.05
CA PHE A 221 15.13 25.31 24.37
C PHE A 221 15.48 25.06 22.90
N VAL A 222 16.39 24.12 22.61
CA VAL A 222 16.84 23.83 21.25
C VAL A 222 15.67 23.42 20.37
N SER A 223 14.78 22.57 20.88
CA SER A 223 13.65 22.11 20.10
C SER A 223 12.53 23.16 19.95
N ALA A 224 12.24 23.93 21.00
CA ALA A 224 11.31 25.07 20.91
C ALA A 224 11.79 26.12 19.90
N TYR A 225 13.10 26.42 19.91
CA TYR A 225 13.73 27.32 18.96
C TYR A 225 13.59 26.82 17.52
N ARG A 226 13.88 25.54 17.26
CA ARG A 226 13.72 24.92 15.92
C ARG A 226 12.28 24.89 15.45
N ALA A 227 11.33 24.72 16.36
CA ALA A 227 9.90 24.77 16.08
C ALA A 227 9.36 26.20 15.89
N SER A 228 10.21 27.24 16.01
CA SER A 228 9.82 28.66 15.99
C SER A 228 8.84 29.05 17.11
N GLU A 229 8.80 28.29 18.21
CA GLU A 229 8.03 28.61 19.42
C GLU A 229 8.87 29.53 20.33
N PHE A 230 9.13 30.75 19.84
CA PHE A 230 10.12 31.66 20.44
C PHE A 230 9.76 32.12 21.86
N ASP A 231 8.48 32.27 22.18
CA ASP A 231 8.03 32.64 23.54
C ASP A 231 8.38 31.54 24.56
N LEU A 232 8.18 30.28 24.18
CA LEU A 232 8.57 29.14 25.02
C LEU A 232 10.09 29.03 25.10
N ALA A 233 10.79 29.17 23.98
CA ALA A 233 12.26 29.17 23.97
C ALA A 233 12.81 30.25 24.92
N LEU A 234 12.25 31.46 24.89
CA LEU A 234 12.60 32.55 25.79
C LEU A 234 12.33 32.20 27.26
N THR A 235 11.16 31.64 27.56
CA THR A 235 10.75 31.23 28.92
C THR A 235 11.71 30.19 29.50
N VAL A 236 11.99 29.14 28.72
CA VAL A 236 12.91 28.05 29.11
C VAL A 236 14.33 28.56 29.30
N LEU A 237 14.79 29.45 28.43
CA LEU A 237 16.12 30.04 28.52
C LEU A 237 16.26 30.96 29.74
N ASN A 238 15.23 31.74 30.07
CA ASN A 238 15.18 32.54 31.28
C ASN A 238 15.26 31.65 32.53
N GLN A 239 14.49 30.55 32.56
CA GLN A 239 14.57 29.61 33.68
C GLN A 239 15.95 28.97 33.80
N ALA A 240 16.54 28.51 32.70
CA ALA A 240 17.87 27.91 32.72
C ALA A 240 18.95 28.92 33.17
N SER A 241 18.81 30.18 32.78
CA SER A 241 19.66 31.28 33.26
C SER A 241 19.48 31.53 34.75
N HIS A 242 18.23 31.59 35.23
CA HIS A 242 17.91 31.74 36.64
C HIS A 242 18.53 30.60 37.46
N GLU A 243 18.32 29.34 37.07
CA GLU A 243 18.86 28.17 37.77
C GLU A 243 20.38 28.17 37.89
N LEU A 244 21.09 28.64 36.85
CA LEU A 244 22.55 28.76 36.87
C LEU A 244 23.04 29.96 37.67
N ASN A 245 22.36 31.10 37.61
CA ASN A 245 22.91 32.37 38.13
C ASN A 245 22.34 32.79 39.50
N GLU A 246 21.13 32.34 39.82
CA GLU A 246 20.37 32.79 41.00
C GLU A 246 19.74 31.61 41.78
N GLY A 247 19.46 30.49 41.11
CA GLY A 247 18.77 29.32 41.63
C GLY A 247 19.69 28.19 42.08
N ARG A 248 19.30 26.94 41.80
CA ARG A 248 19.90 25.72 42.40
C ARG A 248 21.40 25.57 42.16
N PHE A 249 21.93 26.12 41.07
CA PHE A 249 23.31 25.93 40.64
C PHE A 249 24.16 27.20 40.73
N LYS A 250 23.66 28.25 41.40
CA LYS A 250 24.37 29.53 41.58
C LYS A 250 25.81 29.38 42.07
N GLU A 251 26.00 28.59 43.12
CA GLU A 251 27.29 28.41 43.81
C GLU A 251 28.16 27.30 43.18
N GLN A 252 27.72 26.70 42.06
CA GLN A 252 28.47 25.64 41.38
C GLN A 252 29.52 26.24 40.43
N HIS A 253 30.80 26.01 40.76
CA HIS A 253 31.96 26.53 40.01
C HIS A 253 32.70 25.48 39.19
N HIS A 254 32.21 24.24 39.15
CA HIS A 254 32.83 23.19 38.34
C HIS A 254 32.77 23.55 36.84
N HIS A 255 33.82 23.18 36.08
CA HIS A 255 34.00 23.62 34.68
C HIS A 255 32.76 23.37 33.79
N LEU A 256 32.06 22.25 33.99
CA LEU A 256 30.81 21.93 33.28
C LEU A 256 29.73 23.00 33.45
N PHE A 257 29.57 23.58 34.64
CA PHE A 257 28.58 24.65 34.86
C PHE A 257 29.05 25.99 34.26
N ALA A 258 30.36 26.25 34.25
CA ALA A 258 30.92 27.42 33.57
C ALA A 258 30.67 27.34 32.05
N GLU A 259 30.89 26.18 31.44
CA GLU A 259 30.56 25.93 30.02
C GLU A 259 29.06 26.13 29.75
N LYS A 260 28.17 25.60 30.60
CA LYS A 260 26.72 25.81 30.45
C LYS A 260 26.32 27.28 30.55
N ARG A 261 26.95 28.07 31.43
CA ARG A 261 26.70 29.52 31.52
C ARG A 261 27.09 30.25 30.23
N GLN A 262 28.23 29.91 29.62
CA GLN A 262 28.63 30.50 28.34
C GLN A 262 27.69 30.05 27.22
N LEU A 263 27.26 28.79 27.21
CA LEU A 263 26.32 28.29 26.23
C LEU A 263 24.96 29.01 26.28
N ILE A 264 24.41 29.25 27.47
CA ILE A 264 23.16 30.02 27.64
C ILE A 264 23.30 31.46 27.14
N LYS A 265 24.44 32.12 27.37
CA LYS A 265 24.67 33.47 26.80
C LYS A 265 24.66 33.45 25.27
N CYS A 266 25.29 32.43 24.67
CA CYS A 266 25.30 32.24 23.21
C CYS A 266 23.87 32.03 22.68
N TYR A 267 23.10 31.13 23.32
CA TYR A 267 21.69 30.91 22.98
C TYR A 267 20.83 32.17 23.15
N ARG A 268 21.08 32.96 24.19
CA ARG A 268 20.36 34.22 24.41
C ARG A 268 20.60 35.21 23.29
N TYR A 269 21.87 35.43 22.95
CA TYR A 269 22.24 36.30 21.85
C TYR A 269 21.61 35.84 20.52
N LYS A 270 21.68 34.54 20.22
CA LYS A 270 21.07 33.98 19.00
C LYS A 270 19.55 34.20 18.97
N LEU A 271 18.86 33.98 20.09
CA LEU A 271 17.42 34.22 20.19
C LEU A 271 17.06 35.70 20.03
N ASP A 272 17.79 36.61 20.68
CA ASP A 272 17.54 38.05 20.59
C ASP A 272 17.72 38.56 19.13
N VAL A 273 18.76 38.09 18.43
CA VAL A 273 18.97 38.37 17.00
C VAL A 273 17.83 37.83 16.14
N THR A 274 17.39 36.60 16.39
CA THR A 274 16.27 35.98 15.64
C THR A 274 14.96 36.71 15.86
N LEU A 275 14.65 37.07 17.11
CA LEU A 275 13.44 37.82 17.46
C LEU A 275 13.41 39.20 16.80
N LEU A 276 14.57 39.88 16.72
CA LEU A 276 14.68 41.16 15.98
C LEU A 276 14.29 40.97 14.51
N ALA A 277 14.74 39.90 13.86
CA ALA A 277 14.45 39.62 12.46
C ALA A 277 12.98 39.20 12.23
N VAL A 278 12.45 38.33 13.09
CA VAL A 278 11.10 37.76 12.94
C VAL A 278 10.01 38.78 13.25
N ASN A 279 10.23 39.69 14.19
CA ASN A 279 9.25 40.72 14.56
C ASN A 279 9.24 41.94 13.61
N GLN A 280 10.01 41.91 12.52
CA GLN A 280 9.98 42.95 11.50
C GLN A 280 9.10 42.54 10.32
N ASP A 281 7.85 43.00 10.33
CA ASP A 281 6.89 42.78 9.24
C ASP A 281 7.22 43.63 7.99
N GLU A 282 7.84 44.80 8.18
CA GLU A 282 8.19 45.74 7.11
C GLU A 282 9.71 45.87 6.92
N TYR A 283 10.11 46.29 5.71
CA TYR A 283 11.53 46.54 5.42
C TYR A 283 12.03 47.75 6.20
N ASP A 284 13.10 47.53 6.96
CA ASP A 284 13.80 48.55 7.73
C ASP A 284 15.20 48.79 7.12
N PRO A 285 15.41 49.96 6.49
CA PRO A 285 16.71 50.35 5.95
C PRO A 285 17.83 50.35 7.00
N ASP A 286 17.48 50.56 8.27
CA ASP A 286 18.40 50.63 9.40
C ASP A 286 18.53 49.29 10.15
N PHE A 287 17.95 48.19 9.64
CA PHE A 287 18.02 46.86 10.25
C PHE A 287 19.46 46.41 10.54
N GLN A 288 20.39 46.74 9.64
CA GLN A 288 21.81 46.47 9.86
C GLN A 288 22.37 47.23 11.06
N SER A 289 21.90 48.45 11.34
CA SER A 289 22.27 49.17 12.56
C SER A 289 21.69 48.46 13.79
N HIS A 290 20.38 48.20 13.78
CA HIS A 290 19.68 47.56 14.90
C HIS A 290 20.28 46.19 15.28
N ILE A 291 20.63 45.35 14.30
CA ILE A 291 21.26 44.05 14.58
C ILE A 291 22.70 44.20 15.11
N ASN A 292 23.40 45.29 14.75
CA ASN A 292 24.74 45.58 15.26
C ASN A 292 24.71 46.19 16.67
N ASP A 293 23.59 46.80 17.06
CA ASP A 293 23.38 47.35 18.40
C ASP A 293 23.17 46.26 19.47
N ILE A 294 22.83 45.02 19.06
CA ILE A 294 22.79 43.87 19.96
C ILE A 294 24.24 43.47 20.31
N PRO A 295 24.68 43.64 21.58
CA PRO A 295 26.07 43.39 21.94
C PRO A 295 26.38 41.90 21.98
N ILE A 296 27.49 41.49 21.35
CA ILE A 296 28.02 40.13 21.50
C ILE A 296 28.49 39.96 22.97
N PRO A 297 27.99 38.96 23.71
CA PRO A 297 28.21 38.84 25.16
C PRO A 297 29.60 38.28 25.55
N PHE A 298 30.51 38.17 24.58
CA PHE A 298 31.83 37.58 24.73
C PHE A 298 32.91 38.58 24.35
N THR A 299 34.06 38.46 25.01
CA THR A 299 35.23 39.26 24.66
C THR A 299 36.03 38.61 23.53
N TYR A 300 36.97 39.35 22.93
CA TYR A 300 37.89 38.79 21.93
C TYR A 300 38.79 37.67 22.50
N ASN A 301 39.01 37.64 23.81
CA ASN A 301 39.75 36.56 24.49
C ASN A 301 38.95 35.24 24.53
N GLU A 302 37.63 35.29 24.36
CA GLU A 302 36.73 34.15 24.20
C GLU A 302 36.42 33.90 22.71
N LYS A 303 37.48 33.96 21.89
CA LYS A 303 37.42 34.05 20.41
C LYS A 303 36.43 33.10 19.75
N ASN A 304 36.34 31.85 20.20
CA ASN A 304 35.44 30.85 19.59
C ASN A 304 33.96 31.23 19.77
N HIS A 305 33.55 31.62 20.98
CA HIS A 305 32.16 32.02 21.26
C HIS A 305 31.82 33.38 20.63
N TYR A 306 32.80 34.30 20.61
CA TYR A 306 32.67 35.57 19.90
C TYR A 306 32.41 35.33 18.41
N ASN A 307 33.26 34.55 17.75
CA ASN A 307 33.14 34.24 16.33
C ASN A 307 31.82 33.53 16.02
N GLU A 308 31.38 32.61 16.87
CA GLU A 308 30.08 31.93 16.70
C GLU A 308 28.91 32.92 16.68
N CYS A 309 28.87 33.88 17.62
CA CYS A 309 27.84 34.92 17.66
C CYS A 309 27.94 35.87 16.47
N GLU A 310 29.17 36.21 16.07
CA GLU A 310 29.45 37.10 14.96
C GLU A 310 28.99 36.48 13.63
N HIS A 311 29.36 35.23 13.37
CA HIS A 311 28.96 34.47 12.19
C HIS A 311 27.43 34.32 12.14
N PHE A 312 26.79 34.01 13.28
CA PHE A 312 25.34 33.90 13.36
C PHE A 312 24.62 35.23 13.05
N ARG A 313 25.15 36.35 13.54
CA ARG A 313 24.63 37.69 13.21
C ARG A 313 24.72 37.97 11.71
N ARG A 314 25.87 37.70 11.08
CA ARG A 314 26.04 37.85 9.63
C ARG A 314 25.06 36.96 8.85
N TYR A 315 24.88 35.72 9.30
CA TYR A 315 23.94 34.77 8.71
C TYR A 315 22.50 35.32 8.74
N TYR A 316 22.02 35.77 9.90
CA TYR A 316 20.66 36.32 10.03
C TYR A 316 20.47 37.64 9.30
N LEU A 317 21.47 38.52 9.31
CA LEU A 317 21.45 39.74 8.49
C LEU A 317 21.32 39.39 7.00
N ALA A 318 22.09 38.41 6.53
CA ALA A 318 22.00 37.99 5.14
C ALA A 318 20.63 37.38 4.81
N TYR A 319 20.10 36.53 5.69
CA TYR A 319 18.77 35.95 5.56
C TYR A 319 17.69 37.03 5.42
N TYR A 320 17.67 38.03 6.31
CA TYR A 320 16.75 39.17 6.23
C TYR A 320 16.84 39.92 4.89
N LEU A 321 18.06 40.04 4.35
CA LEU A 321 18.32 40.74 3.10
C LEU A 321 17.99 39.92 1.84
N ILE A 322 17.71 38.61 1.93
CA ILE A 322 17.47 37.76 0.74
C ILE A 322 16.37 38.35 -0.15
N ASP A 323 15.23 38.71 0.45
CA ASP A 323 14.06 39.22 -0.28
C ASP A 323 14.06 40.75 -0.47
N LYS A 324 15.07 41.45 0.05
CA LYS A 324 15.12 42.93 0.12
C LYS A 324 16.30 43.54 -0.64
N ASP A 325 17.50 42.96 -0.47
CA ASP A 325 18.74 43.31 -1.16
C ASP A 325 19.57 42.04 -1.36
N THR A 326 19.15 41.24 -2.34
CA THR A 326 19.71 39.90 -2.59
C THR A 326 21.20 39.96 -2.94
N ASN A 327 21.67 41.01 -3.60
CA ASN A 327 23.09 41.18 -3.95
C ASN A 327 23.96 41.40 -2.70
N LYS A 328 23.49 42.21 -1.75
CA LYS A 328 24.18 42.38 -0.46
C LYS A 328 24.14 41.10 0.36
N SER A 329 23.03 40.38 0.35
CA SER A 329 22.91 39.05 0.98
C SER A 329 23.95 38.07 0.44
N ILE A 330 24.03 37.91 -0.89
CA ILE A 330 25.01 37.04 -1.57
C ILE A 330 26.46 37.40 -1.17
N ARG A 331 26.79 38.70 -1.11
CA ARG A 331 28.14 39.15 -0.69
C ARG A 331 28.48 38.79 0.76
N ILE A 332 27.52 38.93 1.67
CA ILE A 332 27.71 38.57 3.08
C ILE A 332 27.89 37.05 3.20
N LEU A 333 27.01 36.27 2.57
CA LEU A 333 27.05 34.81 2.60
C LEU A 333 28.30 34.25 1.94
N GLY A 334 28.75 34.81 0.82
CA GLY A 334 29.99 34.39 0.16
C GLY A 334 31.21 34.52 1.08
N ARG A 335 31.35 35.64 1.78
CA ARG A 335 32.40 35.82 2.80
C ARG A 335 32.23 34.86 3.98
N LEU A 336 31.00 34.65 4.42
CA LEU A 336 30.72 33.73 5.53
C LEU A 336 31.06 32.28 5.19
N VAL A 337 30.89 31.86 3.92
CA VAL A 337 31.32 30.56 3.42
C VAL A 337 32.84 30.45 3.40
N GLU A 338 33.55 31.49 2.94
CA GLU A 338 35.02 31.56 2.97
C GLU A 338 35.57 31.46 4.40
N ASP A 339 34.94 32.14 5.36
CA ASP A 339 35.37 32.21 6.77
C ASP A 339 35.18 30.89 7.54
N THR A 340 34.12 30.12 7.23
CA THR A 340 33.75 28.95 8.05
C THR A 340 33.82 27.60 7.34
N ASN A 341 33.73 27.58 6.00
CA ASN A 341 33.48 26.38 5.22
C ASN A 341 32.31 25.52 5.75
N ASN A 342 31.32 26.17 6.37
CA ASN A 342 30.15 25.50 6.95
C ASN A 342 29.11 25.21 5.86
N PRO A 343 28.69 23.94 5.67
CA PRO A 343 27.71 23.58 4.65
C PRO A 343 26.36 24.31 4.75
N GLU A 344 25.89 24.67 5.95
CA GLU A 344 24.66 25.46 6.13
C GLU A 344 24.77 26.85 5.50
N HIS A 345 25.97 27.45 5.51
CA HIS A 345 26.19 28.75 4.87
C HIS A 345 26.19 28.63 3.35
N ILE A 346 26.70 27.51 2.81
CA ILE A 346 26.65 27.21 1.38
C ILE A 346 25.18 27.02 0.94
N LEU A 347 24.37 26.32 1.74
CA LEU A 347 22.94 26.18 1.48
C LEU A 347 22.23 27.54 1.50
N MET A 348 22.46 28.36 2.52
CA MET A 348 21.85 29.69 2.58
C MET A 348 22.28 30.58 1.41
N LEU A 349 23.53 30.45 0.94
CA LEU A 349 23.99 31.10 -0.29
C LEU A 349 23.24 30.58 -1.53
N LEU A 350 22.95 29.28 -1.62
CA LEU A 350 22.09 28.73 -2.67
C LEU A 350 20.68 29.35 -2.61
N HIS A 351 20.07 29.48 -1.43
CA HIS A 351 18.78 30.15 -1.27
C HIS A 351 18.81 31.61 -1.75
N ALA A 352 19.86 32.36 -1.43
CA ALA A 352 20.04 33.72 -1.93
C ALA A 352 20.18 33.77 -3.47
N TYR A 353 20.88 32.83 -4.09
CA TYR A 353 20.94 32.73 -5.55
C TYR A 353 19.59 32.37 -6.18
N LEU A 354 18.80 31.51 -5.53
CA LEU A 354 17.44 31.16 -5.98
C LEU A 354 16.49 32.36 -5.91
N ALA A 355 16.59 33.20 -4.88
CA ALA A 355 15.82 34.44 -4.81
C ALA A 355 16.19 35.41 -5.96
N ASN A 356 17.45 35.40 -6.42
CA ASN A 356 17.92 36.24 -7.53
C ASN A 356 17.86 35.58 -8.92
N HIS A 357 17.04 34.53 -9.13
CA HIS A 357 17.14 33.68 -10.33
C HIS A 357 16.74 34.33 -11.67
N HIS A 358 16.20 35.56 -11.67
CA HIS A 358 15.69 36.22 -12.88
C HIS A 358 16.77 36.64 -13.90
N GLU A 359 18.05 36.62 -13.54
CA GLU A 359 19.16 36.91 -14.46
C GLU A 359 19.83 35.61 -14.96
N ALA A 360 20.10 35.51 -16.27
CA ALA A 360 20.71 34.31 -16.87
C ALA A 360 22.10 33.97 -16.30
N SER A 361 22.87 34.97 -15.84
CA SER A 361 24.13 34.82 -15.10
C SER A 361 23.95 34.03 -13.80
N ASN A 362 22.80 34.16 -13.15
CA ASN A 362 22.53 33.56 -11.84
C ASN A 362 22.22 32.07 -11.94
N ILE A 363 21.76 31.56 -13.10
CA ILE A 363 21.59 30.11 -13.34
C ILE A 363 22.94 29.38 -13.23
N THR A 364 24.02 29.97 -13.74
CA THR A 364 25.38 29.39 -13.62
C THR A 364 25.84 29.36 -12.17
N LEU A 365 25.53 30.40 -11.40
CA LEU A 365 25.84 30.47 -9.96
C LEU A 365 25.03 29.45 -9.15
N ILE A 366 23.73 29.27 -9.47
CA ILE A 366 22.89 28.23 -8.87
C ILE A 366 23.50 26.85 -9.14
N ARG A 367 23.89 26.54 -10.38
CA ARG A 367 24.53 25.25 -10.72
C ARG A 367 25.84 25.05 -9.95
N LYS A 368 26.66 26.09 -9.84
CA LYS A 368 27.92 26.04 -9.09
C LYS A 368 27.67 25.77 -7.60
N ALA A 369 26.81 26.57 -6.97
CA ALA A 369 26.44 26.41 -5.56
C ALA A 369 25.82 25.03 -5.30
N LEU A 370 24.97 24.53 -6.19
CA LEU A 370 24.41 23.19 -6.10
C LEU A 370 25.48 22.09 -6.14
N SER A 371 26.49 22.25 -7.00
CA SER A 371 27.64 21.32 -7.05
C SER A 371 28.47 21.37 -5.76
N GLU A 372 28.65 22.56 -5.19
CA GLU A 372 29.37 22.75 -3.91
C GLU A 372 28.57 22.16 -2.74
N VAL A 373 27.25 22.34 -2.68
CA VAL A 373 26.37 21.67 -1.70
C VAL A 373 26.51 20.16 -1.82
N LYS A 374 26.40 19.60 -3.03
CA LYS A 374 26.58 18.16 -3.28
C LYS A 374 27.97 17.65 -2.89
N GLN A 375 29.03 18.43 -3.14
CA GLN A 375 30.39 18.07 -2.76
C GLN A 375 30.61 18.13 -1.24
N SER A 376 30.07 19.17 -0.59
CA SER A 376 30.11 19.34 0.87
C SER A 376 29.37 18.23 1.62
N ALA A 377 28.38 17.62 0.95
CA ALA A 377 27.62 16.48 1.43
C ALA A 377 28.46 15.17 1.54
N LYS A 378 29.73 15.16 1.11
CA LYS A 378 30.60 13.98 0.90
C LYS A 378 30.01 12.99 -0.10
N GLU A 379 30.75 11.94 -0.49
CA GLU A 379 30.36 10.88 -1.45
C GLU A 379 29.04 10.13 -1.09
N GLN A 380 28.37 10.49 0.02
CA GLN A 380 27.14 9.91 0.56
C GLN A 380 25.85 10.56 0.06
N TRP A 381 25.84 11.21 -1.12
CA TRP A 381 24.60 11.61 -1.78
C TRP A 381 23.65 10.41 -2.05
N SER A 382 24.13 9.18 -1.88
CA SER A 382 23.33 7.95 -1.84
C SER A 382 22.35 7.87 -0.66
N ASP A 383 22.57 8.59 0.44
CA ASP A 383 21.77 8.56 1.68
C ASP A 383 21.00 9.87 1.92
N ILE A 384 20.39 10.45 0.88
CA ILE A 384 19.57 11.68 0.96
C ILE A 384 18.61 11.74 2.15
N PRO A 385 17.94 10.64 2.57
CA PRO A 385 17.01 10.71 3.70
C PRO A 385 17.60 11.22 5.02
N SER A 386 18.93 11.18 5.18
CA SER A 386 19.62 11.63 6.39
C SER A 386 19.88 13.13 6.48
N TYR A 387 19.70 13.89 5.39
CA TYR A 387 19.97 15.34 5.37
C TYR A 387 18.82 16.16 5.98
N PRO A 388 19.10 17.35 6.54
CA PRO A 388 18.07 18.25 7.05
C PRO A 388 17.02 18.60 5.98
N LEU A 389 15.75 18.67 6.36
CA LEU A 389 14.66 18.99 5.43
C LEU A 389 14.88 20.29 4.62
N PRO A 390 15.35 21.41 5.20
CA PRO A 390 15.63 22.63 4.44
C PRO A 390 16.65 22.42 3.31
N TRP A 391 17.64 21.53 3.50
CA TRP A 391 18.62 21.22 2.46
C TRP A 391 17.96 20.54 1.27
N ILE A 392 17.19 19.50 1.54
CA ILE A 392 16.52 18.73 0.50
C ILE A 392 15.56 19.65 -0.26
N SER A 393 14.77 20.45 0.46
CA SER A 393 13.85 21.42 -0.13
C SER A 393 14.58 22.45 -1.01
N GLY A 394 15.65 23.07 -0.52
CA GLY A 394 16.46 24.02 -1.29
C GLY A 394 17.05 23.42 -2.58
N VAL A 395 17.49 22.16 -2.52
CA VAL A 395 18.00 21.41 -3.67
C VAL A 395 16.89 21.12 -4.70
N LEU A 396 15.70 20.69 -4.27
CA LEU A 396 14.57 20.46 -5.18
C LEU A 396 14.11 21.78 -5.84
N HIS A 397 14.03 22.88 -5.08
CA HIS A 397 13.74 24.20 -5.64
C HIS A 397 14.81 24.64 -6.64
N ALA A 398 16.09 24.35 -6.38
CA ALA A 398 17.14 24.63 -7.35
C ALA A 398 16.95 23.86 -8.67
N TYR A 399 16.60 22.58 -8.61
CA TYR A 399 16.28 21.80 -9.83
C TYR A 399 15.07 22.34 -10.57
N LEU A 400 14.03 22.75 -9.85
CA LEU A 400 12.86 23.40 -10.43
C LEU A 400 13.25 24.68 -11.18
N THR A 401 14.06 25.54 -10.55
CA THR A 401 14.52 26.82 -11.11
C THR A 401 15.40 26.61 -12.35
N ILE A 402 16.39 25.72 -12.30
CA ILE A 402 17.27 25.43 -13.45
C ILE A 402 16.63 24.48 -14.48
N ASN A 403 15.38 24.07 -14.23
CA ASN A 403 14.58 23.18 -15.07
C ASN A 403 15.22 21.80 -15.33
N ASP A 404 15.90 21.24 -14.33
CA ASP A 404 16.60 19.94 -14.41
C ASP A 404 15.71 18.80 -13.90
N ILE A 405 14.90 18.25 -14.80
CA ILE A 405 13.97 17.16 -14.50
C ILE A 405 14.67 15.83 -14.18
N SER A 406 15.86 15.60 -14.75
CA SER A 406 16.61 14.36 -14.56
C SER A 406 17.10 14.26 -13.12
N SER A 407 17.81 15.29 -12.65
CA SER A 407 18.32 15.32 -11.27
C SER A 407 17.20 15.37 -10.24
N MET A 408 16.07 16.04 -10.56
CA MET A 408 14.87 16.04 -9.73
C MET A 408 14.33 14.62 -9.53
N ARG A 409 14.12 13.86 -10.61
CA ARG A 409 13.61 12.48 -10.54
C ARG A 409 14.57 11.53 -9.82
N GLU A 410 15.88 11.68 -10.03
CA GLU A 410 16.88 10.88 -9.31
C GLU A 410 16.83 11.15 -7.81
N THR A 411 16.81 12.43 -7.42
CA THR A 411 16.71 12.84 -6.01
C THR A 411 15.40 12.36 -5.39
N TRP A 412 14.27 12.48 -6.10
CA TRP A 412 12.96 12.01 -5.63
C TRP A 412 12.93 10.50 -5.37
N LYS A 413 13.61 9.69 -6.18
CA LYS A 413 13.71 8.24 -5.96
C LYS A 413 14.45 7.88 -4.67
N LEU A 414 15.42 8.70 -4.29
CA LEU A 414 16.25 8.50 -3.10
C LEU A 414 15.56 8.96 -1.81
N LEU A 415 14.47 9.74 -1.89
CA LEU A 415 13.67 10.12 -0.71
C LEU A 415 12.96 8.91 -0.09
N SER A 416 12.90 8.88 1.24
CA SER A 416 12.07 7.93 1.99
C SER A 416 10.58 8.14 1.70
N SER A 417 9.76 7.11 1.93
CA SER A 417 8.30 7.22 1.75
C SER A 417 7.68 8.33 2.60
N ALA A 418 8.18 8.54 3.83
CA ALA A 418 7.71 9.61 4.71
C ALA A 418 8.04 11.01 4.16
N GLN A 419 9.26 11.22 3.66
CA GLN A 419 9.68 12.50 3.09
C GLN A 419 8.88 12.91 1.85
N LYS A 420 8.42 11.95 1.05
CA LYS A 420 7.59 12.21 -0.13
C LYS A 420 6.22 12.81 0.20
N PHE A 421 5.78 12.70 1.45
CA PHE A 421 4.53 13.30 1.94
C PHE A 421 4.72 14.68 2.57
N LEU A 422 5.94 15.21 2.62
CA LEU A 422 6.20 16.56 3.10
C LEU A 422 5.86 17.58 2.00
N PRO A 423 4.95 18.54 2.24
CA PRO A 423 4.59 19.57 1.28
C PRO A 423 5.80 20.32 0.71
N GLN A 424 6.80 20.64 1.54
CA GLN A 424 8.01 21.38 1.13
C GLN A 424 8.87 20.64 0.10
N LEU A 425 8.65 19.32 -0.06
CA LEU A 425 9.33 18.49 -1.06
C LEU A 425 8.40 18.12 -2.22
N LEU A 426 7.13 17.84 -1.92
CA LEU A 426 6.13 17.46 -2.91
C LEU A 426 5.83 18.60 -3.90
N THR A 427 5.66 19.83 -3.40
CA THR A 427 5.35 21.02 -4.22
C THR A 427 6.35 21.22 -5.36
N PRO A 428 7.67 21.42 -5.11
CA PRO A 428 8.62 21.66 -6.20
C PRO A 428 8.74 20.47 -7.17
N TYR A 429 8.54 19.24 -6.68
CA TYR A 429 8.54 18.05 -7.51
C TYR A 429 7.36 18.02 -8.49
N CYS A 430 6.13 18.18 -7.98
CA CYS A 430 4.91 18.24 -8.79
C CYS A 430 4.96 19.40 -9.78
N GLU A 431 5.39 20.59 -9.36
CA GLU A 431 5.50 21.75 -10.25
C GLU A 431 6.43 21.50 -11.43
N LEU A 432 7.61 20.92 -11.20
CA LEU A 432 8.54 20.63 -12.29
C LEU A 432 7.97 19.56 -13.24
N LEU A 433 7.32 18.52 -12.71
CA LEU A 433 6.65 17.52 -13.54
C LEU A 433 5.57 18.14 -14.43
N LEU A 434 4.73 19.00 -13.87
CA LEU A 434 3.66 19.69 -14.59
C LEU A 434 4.23 20.63 -15.67
N LYS A 435 5.32 21.33 -15.39
CA LYS A 435 6.05 22.17 -16.37
C LYS A 435 6.55 21.36 -17.58
N HIS A 436 6.94 20.09 -17.36
CA HIS A 436 7.35 19.15 -18.42
C HIS A 436 6.19 18.31 -18.99
N LYS A 437 4.93 18.64 -18.66
CA LYS A 437 3.71 17.91 -19.10
C LYS A 437 3.66 16.45 -18.65
N LEU A 438 4.33 16.10 -17.55
CA LEU A 438 4.35 14.76 -16.97
C LEU A 438 3.20 14.60 -15.97
N VAL A 439 1.97 14.90 -16.40
CA VAL A 439 0.77 15.01 -15.54
C VAL A 439 0.49 13.73 -14.78
N LYS A 440 0.67 12.56 -15.41
CA LYS A 440 0.43 11.24 -14.78
C LYS A 440 1.39 10.97 -13.62
N GLU A 441 2.65 11.37 -13.73
CA GLU A 441 3.62 11.20 -12.65
C GLU A 441 3.33 12.15 -11.49
N ALA A 442 2.91 13.38 -11.79
CA ALA A 442 2.48 14.34 -10.79
C ALA A 442 1.24 13.84 -10.04
N ASP A 443 0.24 13.30 -10.77
CA ASP A 443 -0.95 12.68 -10.20
C ASP A 443 -0.63 11.49 -9.28
N ILE A 444 0.30 10.61 -9.68
CA ILE A 444 0.70 9.48 -8.83
C ILE A 444 1.29 9.96 -7.51
N ALA A 445 2.20 10.93 -7.55
CA ALA A 445 2.82 11.48 -6.35
C ALA A 445 1.79 12.21 -5.46
N PHE A 446 0.96 13.05 -6.08
CA PHE A 446 -0.02 13.89 -5.38
C PHE A 446 -1.18 13.06 -4.79
N SER A 447 -1.71 12.09 -5.53
CA SER A 447 -2.77 11.19 -5.05
C SER A 447 -2.31 10.35 -3.85
N ALA A 448 -1.04 9.96 -3.81
CA ALA A 448 -0.48 9.26 -2.65
C ALA A 448 -0.49 10.15 -1.39
N TYR A 449 -0.19 11.43 -1.56
CA TYR A 449 -0.28 12.43 -0.48
C TYR A 449 -1.73 12.70 -0.04
N ILE A 450 -2.68 12.82 -0.96
CA ILE A 450 -4.11 12.97 -0.62
C ILE A 450 -4.63 11.77 0.17
N ARG A 451 -4.23 10.56 -0.22
CA ARG A 451 -4.58 9.35 0.53
C ARG A 451 -3.98 9.35 1.93
N PHE A 452 -2.77 9.89 2.09
CA PHE A 452 -2.11 10.04 3.39
C PHE A 452 -2.82 11.05 4.30
N LEU A 453 -3.24 12.21 3.78
CA LEU A 453 -3.99 13.24 4.53
C LEU A 453 -5.37 12.76 5.02
N GLY A 454 -6.04 11.90 4.25
CA GLY A 454 -7.41 11.47 4.55
C GLY A 454 -8.49 12.46 4.07
N GLN A 455 -9.76 12.06 4.19
CA GLN A 455 -10.89 12.73 3.52
C GLN A 455 -11.32 14.08 4.15
N TYR A 456 -10.78 14.46 5.31
CA TYR A 456 -11.26 15.60 6.09
C TYR A 456 -10.23 16.72 6.26
N GLU A 457 -9.00 16.56 5.76
CA GLU A 457 -7.98 17.60 5.86
C GLU A 457 -7.98 18.54 4.66
N ALA A 458 -7.92 19.85 4.93
CA ALA A 458 -7.86 20.88 3.91
C ALA A 458 -6.42 21.00 3.35
N LEU A 459 -6.33 21.17 2.03
CA LEU A 459 -5.06 21.49 1.36
C LEU A 459 -4.66 22.94 1.60
N SER A 460 -3.36 23.20 1.63
CA SER A 460 -2.85 24.57 1.50
C SER A 460 -3.18 25.13 0.12
N ASP A 461 -3.23 26.46 0.00
CA ASP A 461 -3.55 27.14 -1.27
C ASP A 461 -2.63 26.72 -2.43
N GLU A 462 -1.34 26.48 -2.16
CA GLU A 462 -0.37 26.01 -3.16
C GLU A 462 -0.69 24.60 -3.66
N LEU A 463 -0.94 23.67 -2.73
CA LEU A 463 -1.27 22.28 -3.07
C LEU A 463 -2.64 22.19 -3.73
N ALA A 464 -3.60 23.02 -3.34
CA ALA A 464 -4.90 23.13 -4.00
C ALA A 464 -4.75 23.55 -5.47
N LYS A 465 -3.89 24.53 -5.78
CA LYS A 465 -3.60 24.93 -7.17
C LYS A 465 -2.98 23.79 -7.98
N ILE A 466 -2.04 23.03 -7.40
CA ILE A 466 -1.45 21.86 -8.05
C ILE A 466 -2.52 20.80 -8.34
N ASN A 467 -3.37 20.52 -7.35
CA ASN A 467 -4.48 19.59 -7.50
C ASN A 467 -5.42 20.01 -8.64
N ASP A 468 -5.86 21.27 -8.64
CA ASP A 468 -6.74 21.82 -9.68
C ASP A 468 -6.11 21.74 -11.06
N TYR A 469 -4.80 22.00 -11.18
CA TYR A 469 -4.08 21.87 -12.44
C TYR A 469 -4.08 20.41 -12.93
N ILE A 470 -3.74 19.45 -12.05
CA ILE A 470 -3.75 18.01 -12.36
C ILE A 470 -5.13 17.59 -12.82
N MET A 471 -6.17 17.95 -12.06
CA MET A 471 -7.57 17.62 -12.36
C MET A 471 -8.02 18.18 -13.70
N ASN A 472 -7.72 19.45 -13.98
CA ASN A 472 -8.04 20.10 -15.25
C ASN A 472 -7.27 19.50 -16.43
N ALA A 473 -6.02 19.10 -16.24
CA ALA A 473 -5.21 18.47 -17.27
C ALA A 473 -5.70 17.05 -17.60
N LEU A 474 -6.05 16.25 -16.59
CA LEU A 474 -6.57 14.90 -16.77
C LEU A 474 -7.99 14.85 -17.34
N ALA A 475 -8.86 15.80 -16.96
CA ALA A 475 -10.20 15.94 -17.52
C ALA A 475 -10.19 16.29 -19.01
N LYS A 476 -9.12 16.93 -19.51
CA LYS A 476 -8.92 17.21 -20.93
C LYS A 476 -8.40 15.99 -21.72
N GLU A 477 -7.75 15.02 -21.06
CA GLU A 477 -7.17 13.83 -21.70
C GLU A 477 -8.09 12.59 -21.68
N SER A 478 -9.13 12.55 -20.83
CA SER A 478 -10.03 11.40 -20.73
C SER A 478 -11.41 11.79 -20.18
N SER A 479 -12.50 11.17 -20.69
CA SER A 479 -13.85 11.40 -20.15
C SER A 479 -13.87 11.07 -18.66
N ALA A 480 -14.39 11.99 -17.83
CA ALA A 480 -14.42 11.94 -16.36
C ALA A 480 -14.78 10.57 -15.73
N THR A 481 -15.53 9.73 -16.45
CA THR A 481 -15.84 8.33 -16.11
C THR A 481 -14.60 7.46 -15.88
N GLN A 482 -13.58 7.53 -16.75
CA GLN A 482 -12.36 6.71 -16.62
C GLN A 482 -11.47 7.11 -15.43
N TYR A 483 -11.61 8.35 -14.95
CA TYR A 483 -10.86 8.85 -13.79
C TYR A 483 -11.50 8.36 -12.48
N ILE A 484 -12.83 8.39 -12.39
CA ILE A 484 -13.60 7.87 -11.24
C ILE A 484 -13.36 6.35 -11.10
N ASP A 485 -13.33 5.62 -12.22
CA ASP A 485 -13.05 4.19 -12.23
C ASP A 485 -11.63 3.86 -11.72
N ARG A 486 -10.60 4.64 -12.11
CA ARG A 486 -9.22 4.45 -11.62
C ARG A 486 -9.04 4.79 -10.14
N PHE A 487 -9.74 5.81 -9.63
CA PHE A 487 -9.71 6.15 -8.20
C PHE A 487 -10.39 5.05 -7.35
N ALA A 488 -11.40 4.39 -7.92
CA ALA A 488 -12.09 3.24 -7.32
C ALA A 488 -11.32 1.91 -7.44
N GLU A 489 -10.37 1.79 -8.38
CA GLU A 489 -9.49 0.62 -8.56
C GLU A 489 -8.19 0.70 -7.72
N LYS A 490 -7.66 1.90 -7.45
CA LYS A 490 -6.39 2.07 -6.70
C LYS A 490 -6.52 2.13 -5.18
N ASN A 491 -7.73 2.35 -4.65
CA ASN A 491 -8.00 2.12 -3.24
C ASN A 491 -8.27 0.63 -3.04
N GLN A 492 -7.46 -0.05 -2.22
CA GLN A 492 -7.77 -1.41 -1.79
C GLN A 492 -9.17 -1.39 -1.15
N ARG A 493 -10.18 -1.85 -1.89
CA ARG A 493 -11.55 -1.92 -1.41
C ARG A 493 -11.52 -2.80 -0.16
N SER A 494 -12.03 -2.27 0.95
CA SER A 494 -12.18 -3.07 2.17
C SER A 494 -12.99 -4.34 1.85
N PRO A 495 -12.82 -5.44 2.62
CA PRO A 495 -13.63 -6.65 2.44
C PRO A 495 -15.14 -6.37 2.42
N LYS A 496 -15.60 -5.35 3.17
CA LYS A 496 -16.98 -4.88 3.17
C LYS A 496 -17.41 -4.24 1.84
N GLN A 497 -16.55 -3.41 1.25
CA GLN A 497 -16.79 -2.80 -0.07
C GLN A 497 -16.74 -3.84 -1.20
N LEU A 498 -15.83 -4.81 -1.11
CA LEU A 498 -15.79 -5.95 -2.04
C LEU A 498 -17.04 -6.81 -1.92
N ALA A 499 -17.48 -7.12 -0.70
CA ALA A 499 -18.72 -7.85 -0.47
C ALA A 499 -19.95 -7.10 -1.02
N ASN A 500 -20.01 -5.78 -0.87
CA ASN A 500 -21.07 -4.97 -1.46
C ASN A 500 -21.01 -4.96 -2.99
N SER A 501 -19.82 -4.84 -3.58
CA SER A 501 -19.62 -4.88 -5.03
C SER A 501 -20.05 -6.23 -5.59
N PHE A 502 -19.63 -7.33 -4.95
CA PHE A 502 -20.01 -8.69 -5.32
C PHE A 502 -21.53 -8.90 -5.25
N LYS A 503 -22.18 -8.41 -4.19
CA LYS A 503 -23.65 -8.45 -4.07
C LYS A 503 -24.36 -7.69 -5.20
N LEU A 504 -23.84 -6.52 -5.57
CA LEU A 504 -24.39 -5.72 -6.66
C LEU A 504 -24.22 -6.42 -8.02
N ILE A 505 -23.05 -7.00 -8.26
CA ILE A 505 -22.77 -7.75 -9.50
C ILE A 505 -23.68 -8.97 -9.60
N ASN A 506 -23.74 -9.81 -8.57
CA ASN A 506 -24.58 -11.01 -8.58
C ASN A 506 -26.09 -10.70 -8.60
N GLY A 507 -26.49 -9.54 -8.06
CA GLY A 507 -27.88 -9.07 -8.11
C GLY A 507 -28.25 -8.33 -9.40
N SER A 508 -27.31 -8.16 -10.33
CA SER A 508 -27.57 -7.49 -11.61
C SER A 508 -28.26 -8.41 -12.63
N ASN A 509 -28.80 -7.82 -13.70
CA ASN A 509 -29.35 -8.60 -14.82
C ASN A 509 -28.24 -9.33 -15.59
N VAL A 510 -28.63 -10.34 -16.37
CA VAL A 510 -27.70 -11.22 -17.10
C VAL A 510 -26.76 -10.42 -18.01
N GLU A 511 -27.27 -9.45 -18.76
CA GLU A 511 -26.45 -8.61 -19.65
C GLU A 511 -25.37 -7.84 -18.88
N THR A 512 -25.74 -7.24 -17.75
CA THR A 512 -24.81 -6.47 -16.91
C THR A 512 -23.79 -7.39 -16.26
N TYR A 513 -24.22 -8.53 -15.74
CA TYR A 513 -23.34 -9.52 -15.12
C TYR A 513 -22.27 -9.98 -16.12
N VAL A 514 -22.69 -10.50 -17.28
CA VAL A 514 -21.78 -11.01 -18.31
C VAL A 514 -20.83 -9.92 -18.80
N LYS A 515 -21.33 -8.68 -18.95
CA LYS A 515 -20.49 -7.56 -19.36
C LYS A 515 -19.41 -7.23 -18.32
N ILE A 516 -19.72 -7.37 -17.02
CA ILE A 516 -18.76 -7.10 -15.94
C ILE A 516 -17.76 -8.26 -15.77
N THR A 517 -18.22 -9.52 -15.80
CA THR A 517 -17.38 -10.67 -15.47
C THR A 517 -16.49 -11.15 -16.62
N ASN A 518 -17.00 -11.11 -17.85
CA ASN A 518 -16.32 -11.66 -19.02
C ASN A 518 -16.13 -10.63 -20.15
N ASN A 519 -16.70 -9.42 -20.01
CA ASN A 519 -16.64 -8.37 -21.03
C ASN A 519 -17.14 -8.82 -22.43
N SER A 520 -18.06 -9.78 -22.46
CA SER A 520 -18.60 -10.42 -23.67
C SER A 520 -20.11 -10.21 -23.82
N THR A 521 -20.69 -10.78 -24.86
CA THR A 521 -22.15 -10.92 -25.03
C THR A 521 -22.68 -12.15 -24.29
N VAL A 522 -24.00 -12.19 -24.04
CA VAL A 522 -24.65 -13.35 -23.39
C VAL A 522 -24.47 -14.62 -24.23
N GLU A 523 -24.48 -14.52 -25.56
CA GLU A 523 -24.22 -15.63 -26.48
C GLU A 523 -22.82 -16.19 -26.33
N GLU A 524 -21.79 -15.33 -26.40
CA GLU A 524 -20.40 -15.76 -26.22
C GLU A 524 -20.16 -16.40 -24.85
N TYR A 525 -20.73 -15.82 -23.78
CA TYR A 525 -20.63 -16.36 -22.43
C TYR A 525 -21.28 -17.73 -22.30
N LEU A 526 -22.51 -17.90 -22.79
CA LEU A 526 -23.21 -19.19 -22.71
C LEU A 526 -22.50 -20.26 -23.54
N VAL A 527 -21.97 -19.92 -24.71
CA VAL A 527 -21.15 -20.81 -25.54
C VAL A 527 -19.91 -21.28 -24.77
N GLU A 528 -19.19 -20.38 -24.11
CA GLU A 528 -18.02 -20.71 -23.29
C GLU A 528 -18.39 -21.60 -22.10
N THR A 529 -19.49 -21.28 -21.41
CA THR A 529 -19.99 -22.07 -20.27
C THR A 529 -20.41 -23.48 -20.72
N VAL A 530 -21.21 -23.61 -21.79
CA VAL A 530 -21.66 -24.90 -22.32
C VAL A 530 -20.49 -25.75 -22.83
N SER A 531 -19.53 -25.14 -23.54
CA SER A 531 -18.31 -25.83 -23.97
C SER A 531 -17.52 -26.34 -22.77
N SER A 532 -17.37 -25.51 -21.74
CA SER A 532 -16.64 -25.90 -20.54
C SER A 532 -17.32 -27.01 -19.75
N VAL A 533 -18.65 -26.95 -19.59
CA VAL A 533 -19.43 -28.03 -18.94
C VAL A 533 -19.31 -29.33 -19.74
N SER A 534 -19.37 -29.25 -21.07
CA SER A 534 -19.19 -30.40 -21.96
C SER A 534 -17.80 -31.04 -21.82
N LYS A 535 -16.73 -30.23 -21.77
CA LYS A 535 -15.36 -30.72 -21.54
C LYS A 535 -15.18 -31.32 -20.15
N GLU A 536 -15.88 -30.78 -19.17
CA GLU A 536 -15.87 -31.27 -17.79
C GLU A 536 -16.65 -32.60 -17.64
N LEU A 537 -17.66 -32.84 -18.48
CA LEU A 537 -18.25 -34.17 -18.66
C LEU A 537 -17.30 -35.11 -19.37
N LEU A 538 -16.64 -34.65 -20.44
CA LEU A 538 -15.67 -35.45 -21.21
C LEU A 538 -14.50 -35.93 -20.34
N SER A 539 -13.99 -35.08 -19.45
CA SER A 539 -12.94 -35.46 -18.49
C SER A 539 -13.38 -36.57 -17.52
N ARG A 540 -14.70 -36.74 -17.33
CA ARG A 540 -15.34 -37.79 -16.53
C ARG A 540 -15.98 -38.89 -17.38
N SER A 541 -15.56 -39.05 -18.64
CA SER A 541 -16.10 -40.05 -19.58
C SER A 541 -16.22 -41.45 -18.98
N LYS A 542 -15.26 -41.89 -18.15
CA LYS A 542 -15.32 -43.17 -17.43
C LYS A 542 -16.55 -43.31 -16.52
N ASN A 543 -16.96 -42.24 -15.86
CA ASN A 543 -18.10 -42.26 -14.94
C ASN A 543 -19.46 -42.19 -15.67
N ILE A 544 -19.45 -41.91 -16.97
CA ILE A 544 -20.63 -42.02 -17.84
C ILE A 544 -20.96 -43.50 -18.10
N TYR A 545 -20.00 -44.41 -17.95
CA TYR A 545 -20.26 -45.84 -18.04
C TYR A 545 -20.72 -46.40 -16.69
N ILE A 546 -21.81 -47.16 -16.71
CA ILE A 546 -22.38 -47.81 -15.55
C ILE A 546 -22.01 -49.31 -15.61
N PRO A 547 -21.56 -49.91 -14.49
CA PRO A 547 -21.34 -51.34 -14.41
C PRO A 547 -22.69 -52.08 -14.50
N VAL A 548 -22.76 -53.07 -15.38
CA VAL A 548 -23.91 -53.94 -15.61
C VAL A 548 -23.45 -55.37 -15.41
N LYS A 549 -24.22 -56.18 -14.69
CA LYS A 549 -23.87 -57.58 -14.47
C LYS A 549 -23.78 -58.31 -15.82
N ASP A 550 -22.68 -59.01 -16.04
CA ASP A 550 -22.38 -59.71 -17.29
C ASP A 550 -21.69 -61.02 -16.98
N GLU A 551 -22.40 -62.13 -17.22
CA GLU A 551 -21.93 -63.48 -16.87
C GLU A 551 -20.85 -63.98 -17.85
N GLU A 552 -20.65 -63.29 -18.99
CA GLU A 552 -19.64 -63.62 -19.99
C GLU A 552 -18.33 -62.83 -19.79
N SER A 553 -18.31 -61.82 -18.91
CA SER A 553 -17.11 -61.03 -18.62
C SER A 553 -16.26 -61.66 -17.51
N SER A 554 -14.94 -61.50 -17.60
CA SER A 554 -13.99 -62.05 -16.60
C SER A 554 -14.15 -61.46 -15.19
N SER A 555 -14.77 -60.28 -15.05
CA SER A 555 -15.06 -59.61 -13.78
C SER A 555 -16.50 -59.82 -13.28
N GLY A 556 -17.36 -60.51 -14.04
CA GLY A 556 -18.79 -60.66 -13.76
C GLY A 556 -19.63 -59.40 -14.03
N TYR A 557 -19.01 -58.34 -14.54
CA TYR A 557 -19.63 -57.07 -14.91
C TYR A 557 -19.07 -56.56 -16.25
N SER A 558 -19.92 -56.01 -17.11
CA SER A 558 -19.53 -55.18 -18.26
C SER A 558 -19.95 -53.74 -18.03
N SER A 559 -19.55 -52.83 -18.91
CA SER A 559 -19.84 -51.41 -18.78
C SER A 559 -20.71 -50.96 -19.93
N LYS A 560 -21.81 -50.27 -19.63
CA LYS A 560 -22.68 -49.68 -20.65
C LYS A 560 -22.79 -48.17 -20.44
N PRO A 561 -22.87 -47.38 -21.52
CA PRO A 561 -23.19 -45.96 -21.43
C PRO A 561 -24.45 -45.71 -20.58
N ALA A 562 -24.41 -44.70 -19.72
CA ALA A 562 -25.58 -44.21 -19.01
C ALA A 562 -26.72 -43.87 -19.99
N ASN A 563 -27.95 -43.90 -19.49
CA ASN A 563 -29.09 -43.37 -20.25
C ASN A 563 -28.97 -41.84 -20.36
N GLU A 564 -29.62 -41.31 -21.38
CA GLU A 564 -29.62 -39.88 -21.76
C GLU A 564 -30.02 -38.97 -20.59
N ASP A 565 -31.15 -39.25 -19.92
CA ASP A 565 -31.65 -38.46 -18.79
C ASP A 565 -30.60 -38.26 -17.69
N ARG A 566 -29.81 -39.31 -17.41
CA ARG A 566 -28.78 -39.24 -16.36
C ARG A 566 -27.61 -38.37 -16.78
N ILE A 567 -27.24 -38.37 -18.06
CA ILE A 567 -26.21 -37.48 -18.60
C ILE A 567 -26.72 -36.03 -18.61
N ASN A 568 -27.97 -35.81 -18.99
CA ASN A 568 -28.64 -34.50 -18.96
C ASN A 568 -28.68 -33.92 -17.54
N GLN A 569 -29.08 -34.71 -16.54
CA GLN A 569 -29.06 -34.31 -15.13
C GLN A 569 -27.65 -33.92 -14.66
N TRP A 570 -26.63 -34.64 -15.12
CA TRP A 570 -25.23 -34.32 -14.81
C TRP A 570 -24.77 -33.02 -15.49
N PHE A 571 -25.15 -32.82 -16.76
CA PHE A 571 -24.90 -31.57 -17.46
C PHE A 571 -25.53 -30.38 -16.70
N CYS A 572 -26.82 -30.47 -16.39
CA CYS A 572 -27.56 -29.43 -15.69
C CYS A 572 -26.95 -29.13 -14.30
N SER A 573 -26.56 -30.17 -13.56
CA SER A 573 -25.91 -30.04 -12.25
C SER A 573 -24.56 -29.32 -12.35
N LEU A 574 -23.72 -29.69 -13.32
CA LEU A 574 -22.42 -29.05 -13.54
C LEU A 574 -22.58 -27.59 -13.98
N PHE A 575 -23.54 -27.31 -14.87
CA PHE A 575 -23.89 -25.96 -15.27
C PHE A 575 -24.31 -25.12 -14.06
N ASN A 576 -25.27 -25.59 -13.27
CA ASN A 576 -25.78 -24.88 -12.10
C ASN A 576 -24.73 -24.71 -10.99
N MET A 577 -23.82 -25.67 -10.85
CA MET A 577 -22.69 -25.55 -9.93
C MET A 577 -21.74 -24.43 -10.35
N ARG A 578 -21.41 -24.34 -11.64
CA ARG A 578 -20.55 -23.29 -12.20
C ARG A 578 -21.20 -21.92 -12.07
N GLU A 579 -22.48 -21.84 -12.41
CA GLU A 579 -23.26 -20.61 -12.44
C GLU A 579 -23.87 -20.24 -11.08
N LYS A 580 -23.51 -20.92 -9.98
CA LYS A 580 -24.07 -20.74 -8.63
C LYS A 580 -24.04 -19.30 -8.11
N SER A 581 -23.05 -18.51 -8.55
CA SER A 581 -22.90 -17.10 -8.16
C SER A 581 -23.31 -16.13 -9.27
N SER A 582 -23.86 -16.63 -10.37
CA SER A 582 -24.35 -15.86 -11.49
C SER A 582 -25.87 -15.71 -11.42
N PRO A 583 -26.48 -14.82 -12.22
CA PRO A 583 -27.91 -14.77 -12.40
C PRO A 583 -28.44 -15.81 -13.41
N LEU A 584 -27.64 -16.81 -13.82
CA LEU A 584 -28.03 -17.85 -14.77
C LEU A 584 -28.32 -19.18 -14.07
N HIS A 585 -29.31 -19.89 -14.60
CA HIS A 585 -29.69 -21.21 -14.12
C HIS A 585 -30.17 -22.07 -15.30
N ILE A 586 -29.93 -23.37 -15.28
CA ILE A 586 -30.57 -24.32 -16.19
C ILE A 586 -31.57 -25.17 -15.41
N SER A 587 -32.84 -25.11 -15.82
CA SER A 587 -33.89 -25.96 -15.26
C SER A 587 -33.97 -27.24 -16.08
N ASP A 588 -33.82 -28.40 -15.43
CA ASP A 588 -34.01 -29.71 -16.05
C ASP A 588 -35.51 -30.05 -16.22
N GLN A 589 -35.84 -30.85 -17.23
CA GLN A 589 -37.17 -31.45 -17.44
C GLN A 589 -38.34 -30.45 -17.41
N SER A 590 -38.16 -29.29 -18.05
CA SER A 590 -39.20 -28.29 -18.14
C SER A 590 -40.28 -28.71 -19.16
N GLN A 591 -41.55 -28.67 -18.77
CA GLN A 591 -42.65 -28.90 -19.70
C GLN A 591 -42.97 -27.61 -20.46
N ILE A 592 -42.56 -27.52 -21.73
CA ILE A 592 -42.72 -26.34 -22.59
C ILE A 592 -43.20 -26.71 -24.00
N GLY A 593 -43.94 -25.80 -24.63
CA GLY A 593 -44.44 -25.99 -25.98
C GLY A 593 -45.34 -27.23 -26.14
N SER A 594 -45.37 -27.81 -27.34
CA SER A 594 -46.18 -28.98 -27.66
C SER A 594 -45.31 -30.22 -27.89
N SER A 595 -45.79 -31.39 -27.45
CA SER A 595 -45.12 -32.65 -27.76
C SER A 595 -45.13 -32.95 -29.26
N SER A 596 -44.27 -33.84 -29.73
CA SER A 596 -44.21 -34.29 -31.12
C SER A 596 -45.55 -34.80 -31.67
N SER A 597 -46.41 -35.30 -30.79
CA SER A 597 -47.78 -35.76 -31.09
C SER A 597 -48.84 -34.65 -31.12
N GLY A 598 -48.53 -33.46 -30.60
CA GLY A 598 -49.46 -32.34 -30.42
C GLY A 598 -50.55 -32.55 -29.36
N LYS A 599 -50.48 -33.64 -28.57
CA LYS A 599 -51.53 -34.03 -27.61
C LYS A 599 -51.23 -33.66 -26.16
N SER A 600 -50.02 -33.20 -25.86
CA SER A 600 -49.55 -32.84 -24.51
C SER A 600 -48.49 -31.74 -24.60
N TYR A 601 -48.07 -31.19 -23.46
CA TYR A 601 -46.87 -30.36 -23.39
C TYR A 601 -45.63 -31.14 -23.83
N GLY A 602 -44.71 -30.46 -24.49
CA GLY A 602 -43.38 -31.01 -24.81
C GLY A 602 -42.51 -31.04 -23.57
N GLU A 603 -41.65 -32.04 -23.43
CA GLU A 603 -40.64 -32.11 -22.36
C GLU A 603 -39.29 -31.81 -23.00
N VAL A 604 -38.64 -30.73 -22.56
CA VAL A 604 -37.31 -30.36 -23.05
C VAL A 604 -36.25 -30.77 -22.04
N ASP A 605 -35.07 -31.12 -22.54
CA ASP A 605 -33.97 -31.58 -21.70
C ASP A 605 -33.50 -30.49 -20.73
N GLY A 606 -33.54 -29.22 -21.16
CA GLY A 606 -33.33 -28.09 -20.26
C GLY A 606 -33.68 -26.73 -20.86
N VAL A 607 -33.86 -25.75 -19.98
CA VAL A 607 -34.03 -24.34 -20.36
C VAL A 607 -33.11 -23.49 -19.51
N ILE A 608 -32.27 -22.67 -20.16
CA ILE A 608 -31.43 -21.68 -19.49
C ILE A 608 -32.27 -20.44 -19.23
N VAL A 609 -32.32 -20.01 -17.98
CA VAL A 609 -33.16 -18.91 -17.48
C VAL A 609 -32.36 -17.94 -16.62
N ASP A 610 -32.93 -16.77 -16.37
CA ASP A 610 -32.41 -15.84 -15.37
C ASP A 610 -32.75 -16.28 -13.92
N ASN A 611 -32.14 -15.62 -12.93
CA ASN A 611 -32.22 -15.99 -11.51
C ASN A 611 -33.65 -15.98 -10.94
N ASN A 612 -34.54 -15.20 -11.54
CA ASN A 612 -35.95 -15.13 -11.16
C ASN A 612 -36.83 -16.11 -11.96
N GLN A 613 -36.23 -16.91 -12.85
CA GLN A 613 -36.90 -17.81 -13.80
C GLN A 613 -37.95 -17.09 -14.68
N SER A 614 -37.82 -15.77 -14.79
CA SER A 614 -38.80 -14.88 -15.43
C SER A 614 -38.50 -14.69 -16.90
N ARG A 615 -37.22 -14.81 -17.28
CA ARG A 615 -36.76 -14.74 -18.66
C ARG A 615 -36.05 -16.02 -19.02
N ARG A 616 -36.51 -16.65 -20.10
CA ARG A 616 -35.87 -17.81 -20.71
C ARG A 616 -34.93 -17.31 -21.81
N ILE A 617 -33.72 -17.83 -21.82
CA ILE A 617 -32.58 -17.25 -22.55
C ILE A 617 -32.18 -18.17 -23.70
N ALA A 618 -32.04 -19.46 -23.43
CA ALA A 618 -31.66 -20.46 -24.42
C ALA A 618 -32.32 -21.81 -24.14
N LEU A 619 -32.57 -22.55 -25.21
CA LEU A 619 -33.05 -23.92 -25.15
C LEU A 619 -31.87 -24.90 -25.08
N PHE A 620 -32.00 -25.96 -24.31
CA PHE A 620 -31.05 -27.08 -24.27
C PHE A 620 -31.79 -28.36 -24.66
N GLU A 621 -31.36 -28.96 -25.76
CA GLU A 621 -31.78 -30.27 -26.24
C GLU A 621 -30.56 -31.18 -26.26
N ALA A 622 -30.70 -32.43 -25.83
CA ALA A 622 -29.58 -33.34 -25.79
C ALA A 622 -30.00 -34.78 -26.08
N PHE A 623 -29.16 -35.51 -26.81
CA PHE A 623 -29.45 -36.90 -27.12
C PHE A 623 -28.23 -37.79 -27.27
N ARG A 624 -28.44 -39.09 -27.10
CA ARG A 624 -27.39 -40.11 -27.21
C ARG A 624 -27.29 -40.70 -28.62
N LEU A 625 -26.08 -40.77 -29.14
CA LEU A 625 -25.75 -41.43 -30.40
C LEU A 625 -24.78 -42.60 -30.17
N LEU A 626 -25.33 -43.81 -29.96
CA LEU A 626 -24.53 -45.03 -29.71
C LEU A 626 -23.77 -45.52 -30.95
N LYS A 627 -24.35 -45.28 -32.13
CA LYS A 627 -23.79 -45.59 -33.45
C LYS A 627 -24.39 -44.60 -34.44
N TRP A 628 -23.79 -44.44 -35.61
CA TRP A 628 -24.37 -43.63 -36.67
C TRP A 628 -25.81 -44.05 -37.03
N GLY A 629 -26.72 -43.09 -36.98
CA GLY A 629 -28.14 -43.20 -37.35
C GLY A 629 -28.74 -41.81 -37.50
N THR A 630 -29.55 -41.59 -38.53
CA THR A 630 -30.18 -40.28 -38.78
C THR A 630 -31.51 -40.13 -38.05
N THR A 631 -32.19 -41.24 -37.73
CA THR A 631 -33.51 -41.23 -37.10
C THR A 631 -33.51 -40.47 -35.77
N GLU A 632 -32.58 -40.79 -34.87
CA GLU A 632 -32.47 -40.11 -33.57
C GLU A 632 -32.15 -38.62 -33.74
N ILE A 633 -31.26 -38.27 -34.67
CA ILE A 633 -30.90 -36.88 -34.97
C ILE A 633 -32.11 -36.11 -35.52
N ASP A 634 -32.88 -36.73 -36.41
CA ASP A 634 -34.05 -36.12 -37.03
C ASP A 634 -35.17 -35.95 -35.99
N ASP A 635 -35.42 -36.98 -35.18
CA ASP A 635 -36.43 -36.99 -34.13
C ASP A 635 -36.22 -35.86 -33.11
N HIS A 636 -35.00 -35.65 -32.62
CA HIS A 636 -34.74 -34.57 -31.64
C HIS A 636 -34.78 -33.18 -32.28
N MET A 637 -34.15 -33.02 -33.44
CA MET A 637 -34.09 -31.72 -34.11
C MET A 637 -35.44 -31.24 -34.63
N ASP A 638 -36.34 -32.14 -35.05
CA ASP A 638 -37.69 -31.78 -35.51
C ASP A 638 -38.63 -31.37 -34.37
N LYS A 639 -38.27 -31.65 -33.10
CA LYS A 639 -39.01 -31.17 -31.92
C LYS A 639 -38.70 -29.71 -31.58
N LEU A 640 -37.53 -29.19 -31.96
CA LEU A 640 -37.05 -27.85 -31.60
C LEU A 640 -38.06 -26.74 -31.92
N ALA A 641 -38.68 -26.80 -33.11
CA ALA A 641 -39.69 -25.81 -33.51
C ALA A 641 -40.99 -25.91 -32.70
N GLY A 642 -41.30 -27.08 -32.13
CA GLY A 642 -42.51 -27.32 -31.33
C GLY A 642 -42.37 -26.91 -29.86
N TYR A 643 -41.16 -26.94 -29.32
CA TYR A 643 -40.85 -26.50 -27.96
C TYR A 643 -40.87 -24.98 -27.82
N ASP A 644 -40.48 -24.30 -28.88
CA ASP A 644 -40.22 -22.87 -28.84
C ASP A 644 -41.39 -22.04 -29.39
N GLN A 645 -42.52 -22.07 -28.65
CA GLN A 645 -43.61 -21.10 -28.84
C GLN A 645 -43.27 -19.71 -28.25
N GLU A 646 -42.11 -19.56 -27.60
CA GLU A 646 -41.74 -18.39 -26.79
C GLU A 646 -40.66 -17.50 -27.42
N GLY A 647 -40.05 -17.92 -28.54
CA GLY A 647 -39.14 -17.08 -29.33
C GLY A 647 -37.68 -17.15 -28.89
N PHE A 648 -37.14 -18.34 -28.60
CA PHE A 648 -35.70 -18.52 -28.37
C PHE A 648 -34.89 -18.17 -29.62
N ASN A 649 -33.87 -17.32 -29.45
CA ASN A 649 -32.92 -16.98 -30.51
C ASN A 649 -31.64 -17.83 -30.44
N MET A 650 -31.53 -18.69 -29.43
CA MET A 650 -30.37 -19.52 -29.15
C MET A 650 -30.77 -20.90 -28.64
N ILE A 651 -30.21 -21.92 -29.27
CA ILE A 651 -30.49 -23.33 -28.96
C ILE A 651 -29.16 -24.07 -28.88
N PHE A 652 -28.96 -24.85 -27.83
CA PHE A 652 -27.87 -25.81 -27.71
C PHE A 652 -28.39 -27.22 -27.95
N VAL A 653 -27.80 -27.93 -28.90
CA VAL A 653 -28.06 -29.33 -29.22
C VAL A 653 -26.81 -30.12 -28.84
N VAL A 654 -26.89 -30.86 -27.73
CA VAL A 654 -25.75 -31.64 -27.21
C VAL A 654 -25.89 -33.11 -27.60
N VAL A 655 -24.88 -33.64 -28.29
CA VAL A 655 -24.87 -35.01 -28.79
C VAL A 655 -23.85 -35.83 -28.02
N TYR A 656 -24.31 -36.83 -27.27
CA TYR A 656 -23.46 -37.77 -26.54
C TYR A 656 -23.13 -38.97 -27.43
N ALA A 657 -21.97 -38.93 -28.07
CA ALA A 657 -21.47 -40.00 -28.92
C ALA A 657 -20.66 -41.05 -28.12
N PHE A 658 -20.72 -42.31 -28.56
CA PHE A 658 -19.99 -43.43 -27.96
C PHE A 658 -19.27 -44.29 -29.03
N ASP A 659 -18.87 -43.66 -30.14
CA ASP A 659 -18.31 -44.33 -31.30
C ASP A 659 -16.77 -44.36 -31.23
N LYS A 660 -16.19 -45.50 -31.62
CA LYS A 660 -14.74 -45.69 -31.65
C LYS A 660 -14.08 -44.80 -32.72
N ASP A 661 -14.76 -44.58 -33.84
CA ASP A 661 -14.29 -43.75 -34.95
C ASP A 661 -15.08 -42.44 -34.97
N PHE A 662 -14.73 -41.56 -34.01
CA PHE A 662 -15.38 -40.27 -33.86
C PHE A 662 -15.28 -39.39 -35.09
N VAL A 663 -14.12 -39.39 -35.75
CA VAL A 663 -13.87 -38.53 -36.92
C VAL A 663 -14.86 -38.88 -38.04
N THR A 664 -15.02 -40.17 -38.34
CA THR A 664 -15.99 -40.62 -39.34
C THR A 664 -17.44 -40.32 -38.92
N LEU A 665 -17.79 -40.51 -37.64
CA LEU A 665 -19.12 -40.18 -37.13
C LEU A 665 -19.41 -38.67 -37.25
N LEU A 666 -18.44 -37.83 -36.89
CA LEU A 666 -18.55 -36.39 -36.90
C LEU A 666 -18.67 -35.84 -38.32
N ASP A 667 -17.91 -36.38 -39.28
CA ASP A 667 -18.04 -36.01 -40.69
C ASP A 667 -19.42 -36.35 -41.25
N LYS A 668 -19.95 -37.53 -40.91
CA LYS A 668 -21.32 -37.91 -41.28
C LYS A 668 -22.35 -36.98 -40.64
N TYR A 669 -22.18 -36.64 -39.36
CA TYR A 669 -23.05 -35.71 -38.65
C TYR A 669 -23.06 -34.32 -39.29
N LYS A 670 -21.87 -33.72 -39.49
CA LYS A 670 -21.68 -32.41 -40.15
C LYS A 670 -22.35 -32.40 -41.54
N ASN A 671 -22.19 -33.47 -42.32
CA ASN A 671 -22.79 -33.59 -43.65
C ASN A 671 -24.33 -33.70 -43.60
N HIS A 672 -24.88 -34.47 -42.64
CA HIS A 672 -26.31 -34.60 -42.45
C HIS A 672 -26.97 -33.27 -42.08
N ILE A 673 -26.41 -32.53 -41.10
CA ILE A 673 -26.91 -31.20 -40.71
C ILE A 673 -26.88 -30.21 -41.89
N LYS A 674 -25.79 -30.20 -42.67
CA LYS A 674 -25.70 -29.35 -43.87
C LYS A 674 -26.78 -29.65 -44.91
N GLN A 675 -27.21 -30.90 -45.06
CA GLN A 675 -28.14 -31.33 -46.11
C GLN A 675 -29.61 -31.33 -45.68
N ARG A 676 -29.88 -31.54 -44.39
CA ARG A 676 -31.26 -31.68 -43.90
C ARG A 676 -32.10 -30.42 -44.09
N GLN A 677 -33.41 -30.62 -44.15
CA GLN A 677 -34.41 -29.57 -43.99
C GLN A 677 -34.89 -29.60 -42.54
N HIS A 678 -34.87 -28.47 -41.86
CA HIS A 678 -35.24 -28.38 -40.45
C HIS A 678 -36.72 -28.06 -40.35
N LYS A 679 -37.50 -28.93 -39.71
CA LYS A 679 -38.94 -28.70 -39.54
C LYS A 679 -39.17 -27.40 -38.77
N GLY A 680 -39.91 -26.47 -39.37
CA GLY A 680 -40.24 -25.17 -38.76
C GLY A 680 -39.15 -24.09 -38.89
N PHE A 681 -38.05 -24.36 -39.59
CA PHE A 681 -36.97 -23.41 -39.86
C PHE A 681 -36.61 -23.37 -41.35
N ALA A 682 -36.10 -22.24 -41.82
CA ALA A 682 -35.59 -22.05 -43.18
C ALA A 682 -34.11 -21.66 -43.13
N LYS A 683 -33.30 -22.16 -44.06
CA LYS A 683 -31.88 -21.78 -44.15
C LYS A 683 -31.74 -20.34 -44.66
N VAL A 684 -30.84 -19.56 -44.05
CA VAL A 684 -30.51 -18.20 -44.52
C VAL A 684 -29.79 -18.24 -45.87
N ASN A 685 -29.88 -17.14 -46.64
CA ASN A 685 -29.04 -16.95 -47.81
C ASN A 685 -27.56 -16.95 -47.38
N GLY A 686 -26.76 -17.85 -47.96
CA GLY A 686 -25.36 -18.03 -47.54
C GLY A 686 -25.18 -18.91 -46.31
N TYR A 687 -26.11 -19.83 -46.03
CA TYR A 687 -26.01 -20.83 -44.97
C TYR A 687 -24.62 -21.48 -44.88
N VAL A 688 -24.06 -21.47 -43.68
CA VAL A 688 -22.81 -22.14 -43.32
C VAL A 688 -23.02 -22.87 -41.99
N LEU A 689 -22.50 -24.09 -41.91
CA LEU A 689 -22.26 -24.77 -40.63
C LEU A 689 -20.79 -24.53 -40.28
N GLU A 690 -20.55 -23.60 -39.36
CA GLU A 690 -19.21 -23.18 -38.96
C GLU A 690 -18.74 -23.91 -37.70
N THR A 691 -17.43 -24.12 -37.58
CA THR A 691 -16.83 -24.58 -36.31
C THR A 691 -16.61 -23.36 -35.42
N VAL A 692 -17.17 -23.40 -34.22
CA VAL A 692 -17.11 -22.30 -33.24
C VAL A 692 -15.77 -22.34 -32.52
N ASN A 693 -15.09 -21.20 -32.40
CA ASN A 693 -13.83 -21.03 -31.66
C ASN A 693 -12.71 -22.05 -32.01
N GLY A 694 -12.76 -22.65 -33.21
CA GLY A 694 -11.83 -23.70 -33.62
C GLY A 694 -11.99 -25.01 -32.85
N GLU A 695 -13.11 -25.24 -32.17
CA GLU A 695 -13.37 -26.45 -31.39
C GLU A 695 -13.69 -27.65 -32.29
N ASP A 696 -12.62 -28.32 -32.75
CA ASP A 696 -12.68 -29.53 -33.58
C ASP A 696 -11.52 -30.45 -33.15
N SER A 697 -11.81 -31.44 -32.31
CA SER A 697 -10.84 -32.43 -31.82
C SER A 697 -11.30 -33.87 -32.12
N ASP A 698 -10.45 -34.82 -31.76
CA ASP A 698 -10.74 -36.26 -31.84
C ASP A 698 -11.84 -36.77 -30.89
N THR A 699 -12.34 -35.90 -30.01
CA THR A 699 -13.27 -36.25 -28.94
C THR A 699 -14.36 -35.21 -28.69
N PHE A 700 -14.26 -34.03 -29.30
CA PHE A 700 -15.16 -32.91 -29.07
C PHE A 700 -15.26 -32.02 -30.31
N TRP A 701 -16.47 -31.59 -30.65
CA TRP A 701 -16.69 -30.57 -31.67
C TRP A 701 -17.83 -29.64 -31.29
N MET A 702 -17.65 -28.34 -31.57
CA MET A 702 -18.72 -27.36 -31.48
C MET A 702 -18.94 -26.67 -32.83
N GLY A 703 -20.16 -26.78 -33.34
CA GLY A 703 -20.59 -26.11 -34.56
C GLY A 703 -21.73 -25.12 -34.33
N LYS A 704 -21.87 -24.14 -35.21
CA LYS A 704 -22.99 -23.22 -35.25
C LYS A 704 -23.63 -23.21 -36.64
N GLU A 705 -24.95 -23.24 -36.68
CA GLU A 705 -25.74 -22.87 -37.85
C GLU A 705 -26.73 -21.76 -37.50
N GLU A 706 -26.99 -20.87 -38.47
CA GLU A 706 -28.01 -19.83 -38.34
C GLU A 706 -29.20 -20.15 -39.26
N LEU A 707 -30.39 -20.23 -38.66
CA LEU A 707 -31.62 -20.51 -39.37
C LEU A 707 -32.65 -19.39 -39.16
N GLN A 708 -33.56 -19.22 -40.11
CA GLN A 708 -34.70 -18.32 -39.99
C GLN A 708 -35.93 -19.06 -39.52
N ARG A 709 -36.63 -18.47 -38.55
CA ARG A 709 -38.00 -18.86 -38.20
C ARG A 709 -38.88 -17.62 -38.29
N GLY A 710 -39.69 -17.55 -39.34
CA GLY A 710 -40.40 -16.32 -39.68
C GLY A 710 -39.39 -15.20 -39.99
N ASN A 711 -39.39 -14.14 -39.17
CA ASN A 711 -38.48 -12.99 -39.31
C ASN A 711 -37.36 -12.95 -38.26
N ILE A 712 -37.16 -14.05 -37.51
CA ILE A 712 -36.17 -14.13 -36.43
C ILE A 712 -35.05 -15.10 -36.84
N THR A 713 -33.81 -14.64 -36.72
CA THR A 713 -32.61 -15.49 -36.81
C THR A 713 -32.42 -16.25 -35.50
N VAL A 714 -32.25 -17.56 -35.59
CA VAL A 714 -31.98 -18.47 -34.47
C VAL A 714 -30.61 -19.09 -34.69
N SER A 715 -29.72 -18.92 -33.69
CA SER A 715 -28.42 -19.60 -33.61
C SER A 715 -28.62 -20.98 -32.99
N ILE A 716 -28.31 -22.05 -33.75
CA ILE A 716 -28.28 -23.42 -33.23
C ILE A 716 -26.82 -23.86 -33.07
N TYR A 717 -26.44 -24.17 -31.84
CA TYR A 717 -25.13 -24.67 -31.48
C TYR A 717 -25.16 -26.18 -31.32
N HIS A 718 -24.36 -26.88 -32.11
CA HIS A 718 -24.19 -28.33 -32.04
C HIS A 718 -22.96 -28.65 -31.21
N VAL A 719 -23.12 -29.37 -30.10
CA VAL A 719 -22.04 -29.75 -29.20
C VAL A 719 -21.91 -31.26 -29.20
N VAL A 720 -20.97 -31.80 -29.96
CA VAL A 720 -20.80 -33.25 -30.12
C VAL A 720 -19.63 -33.71 -29.24
N ILE A 721 -19.93 -34.58 -28.27
CA ILE A 721 -18.99 -35.08 -27.26
C ILE A 721 -18.85 -36.59 -27.43
N ASN A 722 -17.63 -37.09 -27.65
CA ASN A 722 -17.38 -38.52 -27.71
C ASN A 722 -16.87 -39.06 -26.37
N PHE A 723 -17.67 -39.91 -25.72
CA PHE A 723 -17.30 -40.56 -24.48
C PHE A 723 -16.63 -41.92 -24.67
N TYR A 724 -16.41 -42.38 -25.90
CA TYR A 724 -15.78 -43.68 -26.14
C TYR A 724 -14.45 -43.83 -25.40
N CYS A 725 -14.33 -44.87 -24.57
CA CYS A 725 -13.12 -45.18 -23.81
C CYS A 725 -12.67 -46.63 -24.10
N GLU A 726 -11.42 -46.81 -24.53
CA GLU A 726 -10.90 -48.07 -25.08
C GLU A 726 -10.54 -49.15 -24.03
N LYS A 727 -10.90 -48.96 -22.74
CA LYS A 727 -10.54 -49.89 -21.66
C LYS A 727 -11.76 -50.38 -20.87
N SER A 728 -11.87 -51.70 -20.78
CA SER A 728 -12.71 -52.42 -19.83
C SER A 728 -12.49 -51.87 -18.43
N ILE A 729 -13.58 -51.43 -17.80
CA ILE A 729 -13.61 -50.99 -16.41
C ILE A 729 -13.49 -52.25 -15.55
N GLU A 730 -12.33 -52.45 -14.91
CA GLU A 730 -12.27 -53.24 -13.69
C GLU A 730 -12.93 -52.42 -12.56
N PRO A 731 -13.73 -53.06 -11.70
CA PRO A 731 -14.59 -52.39 -10.71
C PRO A 731 -13.86 -51.51 -9.70
#